data_AF-A0A5A9N911-F1
#
_entry.id   AF-A0A5A9N911-F1
#
_cell.length_a   1.000
_cell.length_b   1.000
_cell.length_c   1.000
_cell.angle_alpha   90.00
_cell.angle_beta   90.00
_cell.angle_gamma   90.00
#
_symmetry.space_group_name_H-M   'P 1'
#
loop_
_entity.id
_entity.type
_entity.pdbx_description
1 polymer ?
#
loop_
_entity_poly.entity_id
_entity_poly.type
_entity_poly.pdbx_seq_one_letter_code
_entity_poly.pdbx_strand_id
1 'polypeptide(L)'
;MAYLPGARQERFTAEETYVLVRAVKDREVVLYGDGRNPPKIASVKQAWEEIATIVSSAGIPRTSHQCRKRYNDIRRRGKSKLASINRARRVMGGGSASTQDLTPAEDIAASTLTAESVQGFGGFEIGTQSETQAVQPQALVAVLFKYVLGTGPNPFDIDTREAPKPIVFDRKVKNKVLKQGFLATRIPQDLDAIVVGSGIGGLGIAVLLAKVGKRVLVLEQHDRAGGCCHTFSEQGFEFDVGIHYIGDLLDHKPLRCIVDQMTNGQLQWEPLDNPYDHVVLGPPEDRRIYPIYSGRKRFPDELKKFFPGEEKAIDEYMRLTKKVGDGVWFMVLLKLVPVPFAKFLVHTGLANRISSFFRYASRSLTEVVNELTQNKDLRAVFCYIFGTYGKMPKESSFSMHSLLLRHYLNGAWYPKGGASEIAYHMIPIIEKAGGAVLVRAHVNRILLNDAKEAIGVSVLKGQEEVHIHAPMVISDAGILNTYQNLLPKDVQAMPAIQKQLSMVHNGDGGLSVFIGLEGTKEELGLKADNYWIFSENNLDDVVEGYMKGKREESVKSIPLIFVASPSAKDPTWEERSPGKSTLTVVSFADYAWFEEWKDDKVKNRNADYKELKETLTNTILERVTQIYPKIKDRIVFVDAGTPITNQHYIGASKGEIYGIDHCLSRFTVELNATIRPQTPIKNLLLTGQDVMLCGFAGALAGALTCGSAILNRNLHLDSIALAKKIHENMGDCSWELSDYEILAEIGQGAYGKVYKAREVRDRQRLVAVKRLNISEDPETGIPQFMIREVALLRKLEHYNHPNIVKLLNVSAGWQNQIFDLTLVFEYIDQDLSTFLSRASEKGLARDTIKDVMRQLFSGLDFLHTNTVIHRDLKPDNVLVSSRGEIKIADFGLARIYTNHIALTPCVVTLWYRAPEVLLHSSYMSSVDIWSAGCIFAELFLLRPLFHEFTEIQQLQKIFEVIGVPGEKDWPIESAVCYSPSWAEKKPTTQLLPNLSHEENDLLSVRIPN
;
A
#
# COMPACT_ATOMS: atom_id res chain seq x y z
N MET A 1 49.25 -1.39 19.78
CA MET A 1 48.01 -1.06 20.50
C MET A 1 47.56 -2.29 21.25
N ALA A 2 47.70 -2.31 22.57
CA ALA A 2 47.30 -3.43 23.42
C ALA A 2 45.78 -3.41 23.61
N TYR A 3 45.12 -4.53 23.34
CA TYR A 3 43.69 -4.75 23.59
C TYR A 3 43.39 -4.57 25.08
N LEU A 4 42.55 -3.61 25.44
CA LEU A 4 41.94 -3.52 26.77
C LEU A 4 40.83 -4.59 26.87
N PRO A 5 40.93 -5.57 27.77
CA PRO A 5 39.87 -6.56 27.96
C PRO A 5 38.78 -5.97 28.87
N GLY A 6 37.68 -5.50 28.30
CA GLY A 6 36.56 -4.97 29.10
C GLY A 6 35.41 -4.27 28.37
N ALA A 7 35.48 -4.00 27.07
CA ALA A 7 34.36 -3.40 26.35
C ALA A 7 33.21 -4.41 26.18
N ARG A 8 32.11 -4.26 26.94
CA ARG A 8 30.87 -5.00 26.67
C ARG A 8 30.37 -4.59 25.28
N GLN A 9 30.17 -5.56 24.38
CA GLN A 9 29.42 -5.36 23.13
C GLN A 9 28.04 -4.76 23.45
N GLU A 10 27.78 -3.55 22.95
CA GLU A 10 26.57 -2.80 23.24
C GLU A 10 25.41 -3.20 22.33
N ARG A 11 24.23 -3.39 22.93
CA ARG A 11 23.04 -3.95 22.27
C ARG A 11 22.12 -2.87 21.72
N PHE A 12 21.40 -3.20 20.65
CA PHE A 12 20.34 -2.36 20.08
C PHE A 12 19.17 -2.17 21.06
N THR A 13 18.53 -1.01 21.02
CA THR A 13 17.23 -0.77 21.66
C THR A 13 16.11 -1.49 20.89
N ALA A 14 14.96 -1.70 21.55
CA ALA A 14 13.80 -2.35 20.92
C ALA A 14 13.26 -1.57 19.71
N GLU A 15 13.40 -0.24 19.74
CA GLU A 15 12.89 0.67 18.72
C GLU A 15 13.81 0.72 17.49
N GLU A 16 15.13 0.75 17.69
CA GLU A 16 16.12 0.60 16.60
C GLU A 16 15.95 -0.75 15.88
N THR A 17 15.70 -1.81 16.65
CA THR A 17 15.47 -3.16 16.11
C THR A 17 14.18 -3.19 15.27
N TYR A 18 13.14 -2.45 15.67
CA TYR A 18 11.86 -2.38 14.96
C TYR A 18 11.96 -1.63 13.62
N VAL A 19 12.62 -0.47 13.61
CA VAL A 19 12.84 0.33 12.38
C VAL A 19 13.64 -0.47 11.35
N LEU A 20 14.67 -1.18 11.80
CA LEU A 20 15.51 -1.98 10.91
C LEU A 20 14.78 -3.16 10.27
N VAL A 21 13.99 -3.86 11.07
CA VAL A 21 13.17 -4.99 10.60
C VAL A 21 12.12 -4.51 9.61
N ARG A 22 11.63 -3.27 9.74
CA ARG A 22 10.69 -2.65 8.80
C ARG A 22 11.35 -2.29 7.46
N ALA A 23 12.49 -1.58 7.48
CA ALA A 23 13.21 -1.19 6.25
C ALA A 23 13.65 -2.39 5.38
N VAL A 24 14.13 -3.46 6.01
CA VAL A 24 14.51 -4.71 5.30
C VAL A 24 13.27 -5.45 4.77
N LYS A 25 12.16 -5.40 5.50
CA LYS A 25 10.89 -6.06 5.12
C LYS A 25 10.17 -5.33 3.98
N ASP A 26 10.33 -4.02 3.91
CA ASP A 26 9.71 -3.16 2.89
C ASP A 26 10.57 -3.05 1.60
N ARG A 27 11.69 -3.81 1.53
CA ARG A 27 12.68 -3.84 0.42
C ARG A 27 13.36 -2.49 0.15
N GLU A 28 13.36 -1.60 1.12
CA GLU A 28 14.02 -0.29 1.05
C GLU A 28 15.55 -0.41 1.20
N VAL A 29 16.01 -1.58 1.68
CA VAL A 29 17.41 -2.04 1.62
C VAL A 29 17.45 -3.31 0.76
N VAL A 30 18.07 -3.23 -0.41
CA VAL A 30 18.23 -4.37 -1.33
C VAL A 30 19.52 -5.10 -0.97
N LEU A 31 19.46 -6.42 -0.74
CA LEU A 31 20.63 -7.27 -0.54
C LEU A 31 20.82 -8.13 -1.79
N TYR A 32 21.87 -7.86 -2.56
CA TYR A 32 22.26 -8.68 -3.70
C TYR A 32 23.15 -9.85 -3.27
N GLY A 33 22.94 -11.01 -3.89
CA GLY A 33 23.95 -12.07 -4.00
C GLY A 33 24.49 -12.08 -5.42
N ASP A 34 25.78 -12.41 -5.61
CA ASP A 34 26.28 -12.65 -6.95
C ASP A 34 25.44 -13.78 -7.57
N GLY A 35 24.84 -13.51 -8.73
CA GLY A 35 23.86 -14.37 -9.38
C GLY A 35 24.38 -15.73 -9.84
N ARG A 36 25.56 -16.19 -9.39
CA ARG A 36 26.11 -17.50 -9.73
C ARG A 36 26.25 -18.45 -8.53
N ASN A 37 26.18 -17.96 -7.30
CA ASN A 37 26.03 -18.80 -6.11
C ASN A 37 25.30 -18.04 -4.99
N PRO A 38 24.09 -18.44 -4.54
CA PRO A 38 23.50 -17.85 -3.35
C PRO A 38 24.47 -18.07 -2.17
N PRO A 39 24.79 -17.03 -1.37
CA PRO A 39 25.66 -17.18 -0.21
C PRO A 39 25.07 -18.28 0.67
N LYS A 40 25.90 -19.27 1.02
CA LYS A 40 25.51 -20.37 1.90
C LYS A 40 24.80 -19.77 3.10
N ILE A 41 23.70 -20.42 3.51
CA ILE A 41 22.75 -20.12 4.59
C ILE A 41 23.35 -19.56 5.90
N ALA A 42 24.68 -19.56 6.08
CA ALA A 42 25.40 -18.90 7.15
C ALA A 42 25.13 -17.38 7.25
N SER A 43 25.22 -16.54 6.21
CA SER A 43 25.24 -15.07 6.41
C SER A 43 23.91 -14.46 6.92
N VAL A 44 22.77 -14.81 6.33
CA VAL A 44 21.45 -14.35 6.81
C VAL A 44 21.12 -14.98 8.15
N LYS A 45 21.43 -16.27 8.33
CA LYS A 45 21.19 -16.99 9.59
C LYS A 45 22.07 -16.45 10.73
N GLN A 46 23.30 -16.02 10.44
CA GLN A 46 24.26 -15.46 11.38
C GLN A 46 23.86 -14.04 11.77
N ALA A 47 23.41 -13.21 10.81
CA ALA A 47 22.77 -11.92 11.12
C ALA A 47 21.52 -12.11 12.02
N TRP A 48 20.68 -13.12 11.74
CA TRP A 48 19.53 -13.44 12.58
C TRP A 48 19.89 -14.08 13.94
N GLU A 49 20.96 -14.87 14.01
CA GLU A 49 21.47 -15.51 15.24
C GLU A 49 22.20 -14.48 16.14
N GLU A 50 22.90 -13.50 15.56
CA GLU A 50 23.44 -12.34 16.27
C GLU A 50 22.33 -11.44 16.79
N ILE A 51 21.32 -11.08 15.97
CA ILE A 51 20.12 -10.36 16.43
C ILE A 51 19.43 -11.13 17.57
N ALA A 52 19.28 -12.44 17.45
CA ALA A 52 18.70 -13.28 18.50
C ALA A 52 19.59 -13.36 19.77
N THR A 53 20.91 -13.36 19.62
CA THR A 53 21.88 -13.39 20.73
C THR A 53 21.94 -12.04 21.46
N ILE A 54 21.84 -10.93 20.72
CA ILE A 54 21.70 -9.55 21.21
C ILE A 54 20.40 -9.39 22.01
N VAL A 55 19.28 -9.89 21.49
CA VAL A 55 17.98 -9.92 22.21
C VAL A 55 18.06 -10.78 23.47
N SER A 56 18.77 -11.91 23.43
CA SER A 56 18.87 -12.82 24.59
C SER A 56 19.74 -12.26 25.71
N SER A 57 20.76 -11.50 25.34
CA SER A 57 21.76 -11.01 26.27
C SER A 57 21.22 -9.76 27.00
N ALA A 58 20.34 -8.95 26.34
CA ALA A 58 19.30 -8.00 26.82
C ALA A 58 19.17 -7.60 28.30
N GLY A 59 19.24 -8.54 29.24
CA GLY A 59 19.01 -8.28 30.67
C GLY A 59 17.58 -7.85 31.00
N ILE A 60 16.58 -8.30 30.24
CA ILE A 60 15.16 -7.99 30.51
C ILE A 60 14.74 -8.62 31.85
N PRO A 61 14.12 -7.87 32.79
CA PRO A 61 13.65 -8.39 34.06
C PRO A 61 12.72 -9.60 33.91
N ARG A 62 12.96 -10.64 34.72
CA ARG A 62 12.34 -11.97 34.66
C ARG A 62 10.86 -12.03 35.08
N THR A 63 10.06 -10.97 34.92
CA THR A 63 8.69 -10.94 35.48
C THR A 63 7.53 -11.05 34.48
N SER A 64 7.76 -11.11 33.16
CA SER A 64 6.67 -11.41 32.22
C SER A 64 6.69 -12.88 31.75
N HIS A 65 5.65 -13.62 32.13
CA HIS A 65 5.42 -15.02 31.75
C HIS A 65 5.44 -15.23 30.22
N GLN A 66 5.06 -14.21 29.44
CA GLN A 66 5.10 -14.20 27.98
C GLN A 66 6.52 -14.22 27.38
N CYS A 67 7.48 -13.52 27.98
CA CYS A 67 8.88 -13.53 27.52
C CYS A 67 9.54 -14.89 27.78
N ARG A 68 9.23 -15.52 28.93
CA ARG A 68 9.71 -16.87 29.28
C ARG A 68 9.18 -17.94 28.30
N LYS A 69 7.95 -17.80 27.81
CA LYS A 69 7.34 -18.70 26.81
C LYS A 69 8.00 -18.52 25.43
N ARG A 70 8.18 -17.28 24.97
CA ARG A 70 8.84 -16.96 23.68
C ARG A 70 10.32 -17.36 23.63
N TYR A 71 11.08 -17.15 24.70
CA TYR A 71 12.48 -17.58 24.78
C TYR A 71 12.63 -19.12 24.76
N ASN A 72 11.76 -19.84 25.48
CA ASN A 72 11.79 -21.30 25.50
C ASN A 72 11.36 -21.94 24.17
N ASP A 73 10.45 -21.32 23.42
CA ASP A 73 10.07 -21.76 22.08
C ASP A 73 11.18 -21.54 21.04
N ILE A 74 11.90 -20.42 21.12
CA ILE A 74 13.04 -20.13 20.23
C ILE A 74 14.19 -21.11 20.52
N ARG A 75 14.51 -21.36 21.80
CA ARG A 75 15.53 -22.33 22.21
C ARG A 75 15.17 -23.78 21.83
N ARG A 76 13.88 -24.16 21.86
CA ARG A 76 13.41 -25.49 21.40
C ARG A 76 13.52 -25.64 19.88
N ARG A 77 13.20 -24.60 19.10
CA ARG A 77 13.31 -24.60 17.64
C ARG A 77 14.77 -24.67 17.17
N GLY A 78 15.69 -23.97 17.84
CA GLY A 78 17.14 -24.05 17.56
C GLY A 78 17.72 -25.44 17.81
N LYS A 79 17.38 -26.09 18.94
CA LYS A 79 17.83 -27.47 19.24
C LYS A 79 17.23 -28.51 18.31
N SER A 80 15.97 -28.37 17.90
CA SER A 80 15.31 -29.25 16.93
C SER A 80 15.97 -29.19 15.55
N LYS A 81 16.37 -27.99 15.12
CA LYS A 81 17.03 -27.76 13.82
C LYS A 81 18.50 -28.23 13.81
N LEU A 82 19.20 -28.16 14.95
CA LEU A 82 20.54 -28.75 15.10
C LEU A 82 20.49 -30.29 15.05
N ALA A 83 19.44 -30.89 15.61
CA ALA A 83 19.22 -32.34 15.61
C ALA A 83 18.78 -32.89 14.24
N SER A 84 18.22 -32.07 13.35
CA SER A 84 17.93 -32.44 11.96
C SER A 84 19.14 -32.23 11.04
N ILE A 85 19.96 -31.20 11.27
CA ILE A 85 21.21 -30.97 10.51
C ILE A 85 22.28 -32.02 10.85
N ASN A 86 22.44 -32.39 12.12
CA ASN A 86 23.35 -33.48 12.52
C ASN A 86 22.86 -34.86 12.05
N ARG A 87 21.56 -35.02 11.79
CA ARG A 87 20.99 -36.18 11.09
C ARG A 87 21.31 -36.15 9.60
N ALA A 88 21.19 -35.01 8.94
CA ALA A 88 21.55 -34.85 7.53
C ALA A 88 23.05 -35.07 7.26
N ARG A 89 23.93 -34.65 8.18
CA ARG A 89 25.39 -34.91 8.10
C ARG A 89 25.77 -36.38 8.31
N ARG A 90 24.97 -37.18 9.03
CA ARG A 90 25.16 -38.63 9.16
C ARG A 90 24.61 -39.42 7.97
N VAL A 91 23.62 -38.88 7.27
CA VAL A 91 23.04 -39.49 6.04
C VAL A 91 23.94 -39.27 4.83
N MET A 92 24.70 -38.16 4.80
CA MET A 92 25.65 -37.83 3.73
C MET A 92 27.03 -38.48 3.96
N GLY A 93 27.06 -39.77 4.30
CA GLY A 93 28.29 -40.55 4.42
C GLY A 93 29.16 -40.41 3.16
N GLY A 94 30.47 -40.24 3.37
CA GLY A 94 31.46 -39.93 2.34
C GLY A 94 31.57 -40.99 1.25
N GLY A 95 31.96 -40.54 0.05
CA GLY A 95 32.24 -41.42 -1.07
C GLY A 95 32.15 -40.68 -2.40
N SER A 96 33.17 -40.87 -3.22
CA SER A 96 33.51 -40.24 -4.50
C SER A 96 32.62 -40.62 -5.71
N ALA A 97 32.66 -39.75 -6.73
CA ALA A 97 32.38 -39.97 -8.17
C ALA A 97 30.90 -40.14 -8.58
N SER A 98 30.38 -39.69 -9.74
CA SER A 98 30.91 -39.04 -10.95
C SER A 98 29.77 -38.27 -11.65
N THR A 99 30.09 -37.23 -12.41
CA THR A 99 29.15 -36.43 -13.22
C THR A 99 29.06 -36.94 -14.64
N GLN A 100 27.87 -37.39 -15.07
CA GLN A 100 27.46 -37.41 -16.47
C GLN A 100 25.92 -37.32 -16.58
N ASP A 101 25.50 -36.41 -17.46
CA ASP A 101 24.21 -36.31 -18.18
C ASP A 101 22.93 -35.87 -17.44
N LEU A 102 22.64 -34.55 -17.49
CA LEU A 102 21.77 -33.95 -18.53
C LEU A 102 21.51 -32.45 -18.20
N THR A 103 21.85 -31.59 -19.15
CA THR A 103 21.66 -30.13 -19.11
C THR A 103 20.28 -29.69 -19.59
N PRO A 104 19.73 -28.56 -19.11
CA PRO A 104 18.49 -27.96 -19.56
C PRO A 104 18.71 -26.98 -20.72
N ALA A 105 18.05 -27.24 -21.86
CA ALA A 105 17.96 -26.30 -22.96
C ALA A 105 16.57 -26.42 -23.60
N GLU A 106 15.56 -25.70 -23.08
CA GLU A 106 14.30 -25.45 -23.80
C GLU A 106 13.33 -24.41 -23.20
N ASP A 107 13.76 -23.45 -22.35
CA ASP A 107 12.80 -22.52 -21.72
C ASP A 107 13.13 -21.01 -21.82
N ILE A 108 13.87 -20.59 -22.86
CA ILE A 108 14.09 -19.17 -23.18
C ILE A 108 13.90 -18.94 -24.68
N ALA A 109 12.64 -18.95 -25.16
CA ALA A 109 12.29 -18.48 -26.50
C ALA A 109 10.80 -18.10 -26.66
N ALA A 110 10.17 -17.50 -25.64
CA ALA A 110 8.76 -17.07 -25.74
C ALA A 110 8.45 -15.67 -25.14
N SER A 111 9.46 -14.78 -25.04
CA SER A 111 9.21 -13.40 -24.57
C SER A 111 10.16 -12.35 -25.16
N THR A 112 10.35 -12.36 -26.48
CA THR A 112 10.96 -11.20 -27.17
C THR A 112 10.42 -11.10 -28.59
N LEU A 113 9.45 -10.22 -28.79
CA LEU A 113 9.14 -9.65 -30.11
C LEU A 113 9.07 -8.14 -29.91
N THR A 114 10.24 -7.49 -29.97
CA THR A 114 10.36 -6.07 -30.27
C THR A 114 10.51 -5.90 -31.77
N ALA A 115 9.90 -4.84 -32.29
CA ALA A 115 9.95 -4.46 -33.68
C ALA A 115 11.37 -4.04 -34.09
N GLU A 116 11.97 -4.75 -35.05
CA GLU A 116 13.01 -4.25 -35.97
C GLU A 116 13.36 -5.38 -36.96
N SER A 117 12.81 -5.31 -38.18
CA SER A 117 13.41 -5.81 -39.45
C SER A 117 12.34 -6.17 -40.49
N VAL A 118 11.85 -5.21 -41.29
CA VAL A 118 11.42 -5.50 -42.67
C VAL A 118 11.68 -4.24 -43.53
N GLN A 119 12.89 -4.14 -44.06
CA GLN A 119 13.15 -3.42 -45.31
C GLN A 119 13.27 -4.47 -46.42
N GLY A 120 12.60 -4.21 -47.54
CA GLY A 120 12.78 -4.94 -48.80
C GLY A 120 11.68 -5.93 -49.09
N PHE A 121 10.73 -5.55 -49.96
CA PHE A 121 10.54 -6.16 -51.28
C PHE A 121 9.39 -5.42 -51.96
N GLY A 122 9.69 -4.85 -53.13
CA GLY A 122 8.76 -4.07 -53.94
C GLY A 122 7.93 -4.92 -54.90
N GLY A 123 6.88 -4.26 -55.41
CA GLY A 123 6.25 -4.51 -56.72
C GLY A 123 5.33 -5.73 -56.81
N PHE A 124 4.04 -5.51 -57.03
CA PHE A 124 3.34 -5.93 -58.25
C PHE A 124 1.90 -5.36 -58.28
N GLU A 125 1.46 -5.00 -59.47
CA GLU A 125 0.23 -4.31 -59.82
C GLU A 125 -1.05 -5.16 -59.80
N ILE A 126 -2.16 -4.43 -59.92
CA ILE A 126 -3.58 -4.74 -59.77
C ILE A 126 -4.10 -5.76 -60.80
N GLY A 127 -4.98 -6.66 -60.35
CA GLY A 127 -5.87 -7.47 -61.17
C GLY A 127 -7.22 -7.68 -60.48
N THR A 128 -8.31 -7.47 -61.22
CA THR A 128 -9.70 -7.30 -60.77
C THR A 128 -10.49 -8.58 -60.53
N GLN A 129 -11.58 -8.43 -59.77
CA GLN A 129 -12.84 -9.21 -59.71
C GLN A 129 -13.05 -10.25 -58.59
N SER A 130 -14.34 -10.31 -58.23
CA SER A 130 -15.00 -10.76 -57.01
C SER A 130 -15.13 -12.27 -56.84
N GLU A 131 -15.02 -12.76 -55.60
CA GLU A 131 -16.00 -13.58 -54.87
C GLU A 131 -15.35 -14.26 -53.65
N THR A 132 -16.05 -14.22 -52.50
CA THR A 132 -15.78 -14.97 -51.25
C THR A 132 -14.32 -15.03 -50.78
N GLN A 133 -13.81 -13.98 -50.13
CA GLN A 133 -12.49 -14.01 -49.50
C GLN A 133 -12.54 -14.59 -48.09
N ALA A 134 -11.94 -15.77 -47.93
CA ALA A 134 -11.33 -16.18 -46.67
C ALA A 134 -10.38 -15.07 -46.20
N VAL A 135 -10.57 -14.56 -44.98
CA VAL A 135 -9.69 -13.53 -44.40
C VAL A 135 -8.27 -14.08 -44.37
N GLN A 136 -7.38 -13.50 -45.17
CA GLN A 136 -5.98 -13.91 -45.20
C GLN A 136 -5.37 -13.79 -43.80
N PRO A 137 -4.52 -14.73 -43.35
CA PRO A 137 -3.90 -14.71 -42.02
C PRO A 137 -3.19 -13.39 -41.71
N GLN A 138 -2.60 -12.73 -42.72
CA GLN A 138 -1.94 -11.44 -42.60
C GLN A 138 -2.91 -10.29 -42.28
N ALA A 139 -4.12 -10.30 -42.86
CA ALA A 139 -5.17 -9.33 -42.53
C ALA A 139 -5.71 -9.53 -41.11
N LEU A 140 -5.83 -10.79 -40.67
CA LEU A 140 -6.23 -11.12 -39.29
C LEU A 140 -5.17 -10.67 -38.27
N VAL A 141 -3.88 -10.86 -38.57
CA VAL A 141 -2.76 -10.37 -37.76
C VAL A 141 -2.74 -8.83 -37.74
N ALA A 142 -2.88 -8.15 -38.88
CA ALA A 142 -2.94 -6.69 -38.93
C ALA A 142 -4.15 -6.12 -38.16
N VAL A 143 -5.31 -6.79 -38.23
CA VAL A 143 -6.49 -6.45 -37.43
C VAL A 143 -6.21 -6.67 -35.94
N LEU A 144 -5.62 -7.79 -35.53
CA LEU A 144 -5.23 -8.05 -34.14
C LEU A 144 -4.22 -7.01 -33.63
N PHE A 145 -3.23 -6.64 -34.44
CA PHE A 145 -2.27 -5.58 -34.12
C PHE A 145 -2.93 -4.20 -33.99
N LYS A 146 -3.94 -3.88 -34.82
CA LYS A 146 -4.72 -2.63 -34.70
C LYS A 146 -5.48 -2.54 -33.38
N TYR A 147 -6.03 -3.64 -32.88
CA TYR A 147 -6.73 -3.70 -31.58
C TYR A 147 -5.78 -3.74 -30.38
N VAL A 148 -4.53 -4.17 -30.57
CA VAL A 148 -3.49 -4.17 -29.54
C VAL A 148 -2.77 -2.82 -29.44
N LEU A 149 -2.50 -2.13 -30.56
CA LEU A 149 -1.73 -0.89 -30.60
C LEU A 149 -2.58 0.38 -30.61
N GLY A 150 -3.86 0.32 -31.03
CA GLY A 150 -4.87 1.38 -30.88
C GLY A 150 -4.54 2.73 -31.55
N THR A 151 -5.47 3.30 -32.32
CA THR A 151 -5.23 4.59 -33.02
C THR A 151 -5.98 5.78 -32.42
N GLY A 152 -6.94 5.53 -31.51
CA GLY A 152 -7.65 6.63 -30.86
C GLY A 152 -6.86 7.28 -29.72
N PRO A 153 -7.43 8.35 -29.13
CA PRO A 153 -6.74 9.14 -28.13
C PRO A 153 -6.49 8.33 -26.85
N ASN A 154 -5.38 8.63 -26.18
CA ASN A 154 -4.93 7.92 -24.99
C ASN A 154 -5.15 8.77 -23.72
N PRO A 155 -6.11 8.44 -22.84
CA PRO A 155 -6.32 9.14 -21.57
C PRO A 155 -5.18 8.91 -20.56
N PHE A 156 -4.26 7.97 -20.82
CA PHE A 156 -3.09 7.64 -20.00
C PHE A 156 -1.77 8.06 -20.67
N ASP A 157 -1.82 8.94 -21.67
CA ASP A 157 -0.62 9.38 -22.40
C ASP A 157 0.36 10.17 -21.49
N ILE A 158 -0.22 10.94 -20.58
CA ILE A 158 0.49 11.76 -19.60
C ILE A 158 0.12 11.37 -18.18
N ASP A 159 1.08 11.48 -17.28
CA ASP A 159 0.81 11.38 -15.84
C ASP A 159 0.13 12.69 -15.38
N THR A 160 -1.15 12.60 -15.03
CA THR A 160 -1.98 13.74 -14.62
C THR A 160 -2.05 13.92 -13.10
N ARG A 161 -1.23 13.19 -12.34
CA ARG A 161 -1.22 13.29 -10.88
C ARG A 161 -0.68 14.65 -10.45
N GLU A 162 -1.40 15.27 -9.53
CA GLU A 162 -1.00 16.48 -8.82
C GLU A 162 -0.62 16.12 -7.38
N ALA A 163 0.09 17.01 -6.69
CA ALA A 163 0.33 16.84 -5.26
C ALA A 163 -1.01 16.76 -4.51
N PRO A 164 -1.18 15.82 -3.54
CA PRO A 164 -2.40 15.72 -2.76
C PRO A 164 -2.66 17.01 -1.99
N LYS A 165 -3.88 17.55 -2.14
CA LYS A 165 -4.35 18.69 -1.33
C LYS A 165 -4.84 18.21 0.04
N PRO A 166 -4.91 19.08 1.05
CA PRO A 166 -5.52 18.75 2.33
C PRO A 166 -6.95 18.22 2.16
N ILE A 167 -7.30 17.17 2.92
CA ILE A 167 -8.63 16.56 2.87
C ILE A 167 -9.67 17.56 3.38
N VAL A 168 -10.80 17.64 2.68
CA VAL A 168 -11.91 18.54 3.03
C VAL A 168 -12.95 17.79 3.85
N PHE A 169 -13.01 18.06 5.15
CA PHE A 169 -14.00 17.43 6.04
C PHE A 169 -15.37 18.14 6.06
N ASP A 170 -15.45 19.40 5.62
CA ASP A 170 -16.72 20.14 5.61
C ASP A 170 -17.73 19.52 4.63
N ARG A 171 -18.78 18.92 5.21
CA ARG A 171 -19.87 18.29 4.47
C ARG A 171 -20.61 19.24 3.54
N LYS A 172 -20.76 20.51 3.88
CA LYS A 172 -21.42 21.50 3.01
C LYS A 172 -20.59 21.71 1.74
N VAL A 173 -19.26 21.72 1.86
CA VAL A 173 -18.36 21.82 0.71
C VAL A 173 -18.44 20.56 -0.14
N LYS A 174 -18.32 19.37 0.46
CA LYS A 174 -18.44 18.09 -0.28
C LYS A 174 -19.79 17.95 -0.98
N ASN A 175 -20.88 18.35 -0.33
CA ASN A 175 -22.23 18.27 -0.89
C ASN A 175 -22.43 19.16 -2.14
N LYS A 176 -21.67 20.26 -2.28
CA LYS A 176 -21.71 21.07 -3.50
C LYS A 176 -21.22 20.29 -4.73
N VAL A 177 -20.36 19.29 -4.53
CA VAL A 177 -19.85 18.42 -5.59
C VAL A 177 -20.71 17.15 -5.69
N LEU A 178 -20.91 16.45 -4.57
CA LEU A 178 -21.52 15.11 -4.55
C LEU A 178 -23.05 15.09 -4.69
N LYS A 179 -23.75 16.20 -4.45
CA LYS A 179 -25.23 16.25 -4.37
C LYS A 179 -25.88 17.21 -5.37
N GLN A 180 -25.21 17.49 -6.48
CA GLN A 180 -25.71 18.41 -7.51
C GLN A 180 -26.98 17.89 -8.17
N GLY A 181 -28.13 18.40 -7.71
CA GLY A 181 -29.43 17.93 -8.18
C GLY A 181 -29.69 18.21 -9.65
N PHE A 182 -30.46 17.33 -10.27
CA PHE A 182 -30.93 17.45 -11.64
C PHE A 182 -31.85 18.67 -11.85
N LEU A 183 -31.44 19.52 -12.77
CA LEU A 183 -32.21 20.62 -13.33
C LEU A 183 -31.96 20.65 -14.83
N ALA A 184 -33.00 20.84 -15.64
CA ALA A 184 -32.85 20.91 -17.10
C ALA A 184 -31.84 22.00 -17.52
N THR A 185 -31.79 23.11 -16.77
CA THR A 185 -30.84 24.21 -16.99
C THR A 185 -29.38 23.87 -16.66
N ARG A 186 -29.12 22.75 -15.96
CA ARG A 186 -27.76 22.27 -15.65
C ARG A 186 -27.26 21.23 -16.63
N ILE A 187 -28.06 20.86 -17.63
CA ILE A 187 -27.64 19.95 -18.69
C ILE A 187 -26.66 20.70 -19.59
N PRO A 188 -25.40 20.21 -19.74
CA PRO A 188 -24.46 20.82 -20.68
C PRO A 188 -24.97 20.72 -22.13
N GLN A 189 -24.63 21.70 -22.96
CA GLN A 189 -24.94 21.67 -24.38
C GLN A 189 -23.96 20.77 -25.14
N ASP A 190 -24.41 20.24 -26.28
CA ASP A 190 -23.64 19.44 -27.24
C ASP A 190 -22.88 18.25 -26.60
N LEU A 191 -23.60 17.43 -25.83
CA LEU A 191 -23.04 16.26 -25.17
C LEU A 191 -22.46 15.26 -26.18
N ASP A 192 -21.29 14.71 -25.87
CA ASP A 192 -20.71 13.57 -26.58
C ASP A 192 -21.28 12.23 -26.08
N ALA A 193 -21.61 12.14 -24.80
CA ALA A 193 -22.14 10.91 -24.20
C ALA A 193 -23.00 11.20 -22.97
N ILE A 194 -23.96 10.32 -22.72
CA ILE A 194 -24.71 10.22 -21.47
C ILE A 194 -24.34 8.91 -20.78
N VAL A 195 -24.01 8.98 -19.50
CA VAL A 195 -23.75 7.82 -18.63
C VAL A 195 -24.91 7.66 -17.65
N VAL A 196 -25.55 6.51 -17.63
CA VAL A 196 -26.64 6.17 -16.71
C VAL A 196 -26.07 5.40 -15.52
N GLY A 197 -26.06 6.02 -14.34
CA GLY A 197 -25.47 5.51 -13.10
C GLY A 197 -24.12 6.14 -12.77
N SER A 198 -23.90 6.49 -11.50
CA SER A 198 -22.64 7.09 -11.01
C SER A 198 -21.78 6.12 -10.19
N GLY A 199 -21.92 4.82 -10.40
CA GLY A 199 -21.00 3.83 -9.84
C GLY A 199 -19.57 4.05 -10.35
N ILE A 200 -18.61 3.32 -9.79
CA ILE A 200 -17.21 3.44 -10.21
C ILE A 200 -17.01 3.09 -11.71
N GLY A 201 -17.87 2.24 -12.27
CA GLY A 201 -17.91 1.95 -13.70
C GLY A 201 -18.33 3.16 -14.54
N GLY A 202 -19.38 3.86 -14.11
CA GLY A 202 -19.94 5.05 -14.76
C GLY A 202 -19.08 6.30 -14.59
N LEU A 203 -18.64 6.61 -13.37
CA LEU A 203 -17.69 7.70 -13.13
C LEU A 203 -16.34 7.41 -13.81
N GLY A 204 -15.88 6.16 -13.79
CA GLY A 204 -14.62 5.76 -14.43
C GLY A 204 -14.63 6.02 -15.93
N ILE A 205 -15.69 5.62 -16.64
CA ILE A 205 -15.79 5.87 -18.08
C ILE A 205 -15.97 7.36 -18.38
N ALA A 206 -16.73 8.09 -17.56
CA ALA A 206 -16.90 9.53 -17.72
C ALA A 206 -15.56 10.28 -17.59
N VAL A 207 -14.72 9.93 -16.61
CA VAL A 207 -13.37 10.51 -16.45
C VAL A 207 -12.47 10.16 -17.62
N LEU A 208 -12.46 8.91 -18.09
CA LEU A 208 -11.67 8.49 -19.26
C LEU A 208 -12.01 9.32 -20.51
N LEU A 209 -13.30 9.51 -20.77
CA LEU A 209 -13.78 10.31 -21.91
C LEU A 209 -13.49 11.80 -21.71
N ALA A 210 -13.68 12.33 -20.50
CA ALA A 210 -13.36 13.72 -20.17
C ALA A 210 -11.87 14.04 -20.39
N LYS A 211 -10.96 13.12 -20.05
CA LYS A 211 -9.50 13.27 -20.27
C LYS A 211 -9.10 13.33 -21.74
N VAL A 212 -9.95 12.84 -22.65
CA VAL A 212 -9.75 12.99 -24.10
C VAL A 212 -10.65 14.07 -24.71
N GLY A 213 -11.17 14.98 -23.88
CA GLY A 213 -11.89 16.18 -24.30
C GLY A 213 -13.38 16.00 -24.59
N LYS A 214 -13.98 14.87 -24.19
CA LYS A 214 -15.42 14.60 -24.40
C LYS A 214 -16.28 15.21 -23.29
N ARG A 215 -17.41 15.80 -23.68
CA ARG A 215 -18.43 16.31 -22.75
C ARG A 215 -19.39 15.20 -22.36
N VAL A 216 -19.33 14.78 -21.11
CA VAL A 216 -20.11 13.63 -20.60
C VAL A 216 -21.08 14.09 -19.51
N LEU A 217 -22.34 13.68 -19.63
CA LEU A 217 -23.34 13.85 -18.59
C LEU A 217 -23.55 12.53 -17.85
N VAL A 218 -23.27 12.49 -16.55
CA VAL A 218 -23.56 11.34 -15.69
C VAL A 218 -24.86 11.60 -14.92
N LEU A 219 -25.79 10.65 -14.97
CA LEU A 219 -27.10 10.74 -14.32
C LEU A 219 -27.21 9.68 -13.22
N GLU A 220 -27.37 10.15 -11.99
CA GLU A 220 -27.53 9.33 -10.79
C GLU A 220 -28.96 9.45 -10.27
N GLN A 221 -29.62 8.31 -10.06
CA GLN A 221 -30.99 8.27 -9.56
C GLN A 221 -31.10 8.72 -8.09
N HIS A 222 -30.07 8.47 -7.28
CA HIS A 222 -30.07 8.77 -5.83
C HIS A 222 -29.69 10.20 -5.50
N ASP A 223 -29.69 10.57 -4.23
CA ASP A 223 -29.39 11.93 -3.76
C ASP A 223 -27.89 12.26 -3.69
N ARG A 224 -27.03 11.29 -3.97
CA ARG A 224 -25.57 11.32 -3.87
C ARG A 224 -24.93 10.55 -5.03
N ALA A 225 -23.89 11.13 -5.62
CA ALA A 225 -23.05 10.45 -6.60
C ALA A 225 -22.10 9.43 -5.95
N GLY A 226 -21.79 8.36 -6.67
CA GLY A 226 -20.76 7.37 -6.32
C GLY A 226 -21.21 5.91 -6.33
N GLY A 227 -22.50 5.60 -6.50
CA GLY A 227 -23.00 4.22 -6.38
C GLY A 227 -22.58 3.60 -5.05
N CYS A 228 -21.92 2.44 -5.02
CA CYS A 228 -21.40 1.86 -3.77
C CYS A 228 -20.15 2.58 -3.18
N CYS A 229 -19.62 3.62 -3.85
CA CYS A 229 -18.46 4.42 -3.43
C CYS A 229 -18.88 5.74 -2.76
N HIS A 230 -19.90 5.72 -1.91
CA HIS A 230 -20.30 6.88 -1.12
C HIS A 230 -20.48 6.52 0.36
N THR A 231 -20.70 7.55 1.17
CA THR A 231 -21.03 7.41 2.59
C THR A 231 -22.38 8.04 2.87
N PHE A 232 -23.10 7.50 3.85
CA PHE A 232 -24.25 8.18 4.47
C PHE A 232 -23.95 8.52 5.93
N SER A 233 -24.73 9.44 6.49
CA SER A 233 -24.55 9.87 7.87
C SER A 233 -25.89 9.90 8.57
N GLU A 234 -25.94 9.33 9.75
CA GLU A 234 -27.16 9.18 10.55
C GLU A 234 -26.77 9.28 12.03
N GLN A 235 -27.53 10.04 12.82
CA GLN A 235 -27.29 10.24 14.27
C GLN A 235 -25.84 10.58 14.66
N GLY A 236 -25.14 11.32 13.79
CA GLY A 236 -23.76 11.72 14.02
C GLY A 236 -22.72 10.62 13.82
N PHE A 237 -23.09 9.51 13.19
CA PHE A 237 -22.19 8.49 12.65
C PHE A 237 -22.11 8.62 11.12
N GLU A 238 -21.04 8.09 10.53
CA GLU A 238 -20.86 8.03 9.09
C GLU A 238 -20.46 6.62 8.68
N PHE A 239 -21.11 6.08 7.65
CA PHE A 239 -20.93 4.71 7.20
C PHE A 239 -20.69 4.67 5.70
N ASP A 240 -19.74 3.85 5.27
CA ASP A 240 -19.58 3.47 3.87
C ASP A 240 -20.66 2.47 3.48
N VAL A 241 -21.24 2.66 2.29
CA VAL A 241 -22.30 1.75 1.81
C VAL A 241 -21.78 0.50 1.11
N GLY A 242 -20.49 0.44 0.74
CA GLY A 242 -19.97 -0.73 0.02
C GLY A 242 -18.46 -0.89 -0.07
N ILE A 243 -17.66 0.17 0.11
CA ILE A 243 -16.19 0.02 0.16
C ILE A 243 -15.77 -0.33 1.58
N HIS A 244 -15.31 -1.57 1.77
CA HIS A 244 -14.75 -2.02 3.04
C HIS A 244 -13.22 -2.05 3.02
N TYR A 245 -12.62 -2.47 1.91
CA TYR A 245 -11.18 -2.48 1.65
C TYR A 245 -10.94 -2.86 0.18
N ILE A 246 -9.75 -2.52 -0.34
CA ILE A 246 -9.35 -2.74 -1.73
C ILE A 246 -7.92 -3.29 -1.74
N GLY A 247 -7.66 -4.32 -2.54
CA GLY A 247 -6.33 -4.93 -2.68
C GLY A 247 -5.45 -4.31 -3.78
N ASP A 248 -4.19 -4.75 -3.83
CA ASP A 248 -3.19 -4.45 -4.86
C ASP A 248 -2.96 -2.95 -5.18
N LEU A 249 -2.97 -2.08 -4.16
CA LEU A 249 -2.77 -0.63 -4.29
C LEU A 249 -1.34 -0.13 -3.99
N LEU A 250 -0.35 -1.03 -4.06
CA LEU A 250 1.07 -0.64 -4.02
C LEU A 250 1.40 0.33 -5.18
N ASP A 251 2.28 1.30 -4.95
CA ASP A 251 2.51 2.44 -5.86
C ASP A 251 2.93 2.06 -7.29
N HIS A 252 3.59 0.91 -7.47
CA HIS A 252 4.02 0.40 -8.78
C HIS A 252 2.97 -0.47 -9.50
N LYS A 253 1.78 -0.66 -8.92
CA LYS A 253 0.75 -1.54 -9.49
C LYS A 253 -0.15 -0.81 -10.47
N PRO A 254 -0.58 -1.48 -11.57
CA PRO A 254 -1.49 -0.88 -12.54
C PRO A 254 -2.78 -0.36 -11.92
N LEU A 255 -3.40 -1.08 -10.97
CA LEU A 255 -4.62 -0.60 -10.33
C LEU A 255 -4.43 0.72 -9.59
N ARG A 256 -3.32 0.87 -8.86
CA ARG A 256 -2.99 2.13 -8.17
C ARG A 256 -2.79 3.26 -9.17
N CYS A 257 -2.03 3.01 -10.24
CA CYS A 257 -1.85 3.97 -11.32
C CYS A 257 -3.20 4.42 -11.91
N ILE A 258 -4.09 3.49 -12.27
CA ILE A 258 -5.41 3.82 -12.83
C ILE A 258 -6.16 4.75 -11.88
N VAL A 259 -6.29 4.37 -10.60
CA VAL A 259 -7.03 5.15 -9.60
C VAL A 259 -6.45 6.54 -9.42
N ASP A 260 -5.12 6.66 -9.33
CA ASP A 260 -4.46 7.94 -9.19
C ASP A 260 -4.73 8.82 -10.42
N GLN A 261 -4.71 8.26 -11.65
CA GLN A 261 -5.07 9.02 -12.85
C GLN A 261 -6.54 9.45 -12.85
N MET A 262 -7.45 8.59 -12.37
CA MET A 262 -8.88 8.90 -12.29
C MET A 262 -9.22 10.00 -11.30
N THR A 263 -8.29 10.34 -10.40
CA THR A 263 -8.50 11.30 -9.32
C THR A 263 -7.44 12.41 -9.32
N ASN A 264 -6.61 12.50 -10.37
CA ASN A 264 -5.44 13.38 -10.45
C ASN A 264 -4.54 13.32 -9.19
N GLY A 265 -4.34 12.11 -8.65
CA GLY A 265 -3.50 11.85 -7.49
C GLY A 265 -4.06 12.34 -6.15
N GLN A 266 -5.31 12.81 -6.11
CA GLN A 266 -5.88 13.39 -4.89
C GLN A 266 -6.39 12.35 -3.89
N LEU A 267 -6.79 11.16 -4.36
CA LEU A 267 -7.30 10.11 -3.49
C LEU A 267 -6.15 9.41 -2.74
N GLN A 268 -6.20 9.45 -1.41
CA GLN A 268 -5.19 8.86 -0.54
C GLN A 268 -5.67 7.53 0.06
N TRP A 269 -4.74 6.62 0.29
CA TRP A 269 -5.01 5.26 0.75
C TRP A 269 -4.24 4.95 2.04
N GLU A 270 -4.89 4.31 3.00
CA GLU A 270 -4.26 3.78 4.22
C GLU A 270 -4.20 2.25 4.14
N PRO A 271 -3.02 1.62 4.30
CA PRO A 271 -2.92 0.17 4.40
C PRO A 271 -3.60 -0.34 5.68
N LEU A 272 -4.27 -1.49 5.59
CA LEU A 272 -4.81 -2.20 6.74
C LEU A 272 -3.70 -2.86 7.57
N ASP A 273 -4.05 -3.30 8.79
CA ASP A 273 -3.20 -4.10 9.65
C ASP A 273 -2.77 -5.43 8.97
N ASN A 274 -1.73 -6.07 9.51
CA ASN A 274 -1.25 -7.36 8.97
C ASN A 274 -1.03 -8.37 10.12
N PRO A 275 -2.01 -9.24 10.41
CA PRO A 275 -3.06 -9.74 9.49
C PRO A 275 -4.16 -8.73 9.19
N TYR A 276 -4.71 -8.78 7.97
CA TYR A 276 -5.76 -7.86 7.50
C TYR A 276 -7.17 -8.48 7.57
N ASP A 277 -7.25 -9.81 7.53
CA ASP A 277 -8.48 -10.59 7.68
C ASP A 277 -8.29 -11.67 8.76
N HIS A 278 -9.38 -12.05 9.41
CA HIS A 278 -9.45 -13.17 10.36
C HIS A 278 -10.58 -14.11 9.95
N VAL A 279 -10.25 -15.37 9.65
CA VAL A 279 -11.25 -16.41 9.38
C VAL A 279 -11.63 -17.07 10.70
N VAL A 280 -12.88 -16.93 11.11
CA VAL A 280 -13.43 -17.52 12.33
C VAL A 280 -14.34 -18.68 11.94
N LEU A 281 -14.06 -19.87 12.44
CA LEU A 281 -14.84 -21.09 12.19
C LEU A 281 -15.37 -21.66 13.50
N GLY A 282 -16.62 -22.14 13.48
CA GLY A 282 -17.23 -22.86 14.60
C GLY A 282 -17.99 -21.97 15.61
N PRO A 283 -18.70 -22.60 16.55
CA PRO A 283 -19.38 -21.91 17.64
C PRO A 283 -18.38 -21.32 18.66
N PRO A 284 -18.83 -20.44 19.58
CA PRO A 284 -17.96 -19.83 20.60
C PRO A 284 -17.16 -20.84 21.43
N GLU A 285 -17.76 -21.98 21.78
CA GLU A 285 -17.16 -23.02 22.63
C GLU A 285 -15.93 -23.70 21.99
N ASP A 286 -15.89 -23.81 20.66
CA ASP A 286 -14.83 -24.47 19.89
C ASP A 286 -14.34 -23.56 18.75
N ARG A 287 -14.26 -22.27 19.03
CA ARG A 287 -13.95 -21.26 18.02
C ARG A 287 -12.50 -21.38 17.56
N ARG A 288 -12.32 -21.54 16.25
CA ARG A 288 -11.01 -21.52 15.59
C ARG A 288 -10.84 -20.20 14.84
N ILE A 289 -9.68 -19.55 15.00
CA ILE A 289 -9.39 -18.26 14.35
C ILE A 289 -8.08 -18.37 13.56
N TYR A 290 -8.15 -18.15 12.26
CA TYR A 290 -7.02 -18.18 11.35
C TYR A 290 -6.74 -16.77 10.81
N PRO A 291 -5.66 -16.11 11.26
CA PRO A 291 -5.27 -14.80 10.74
C PRO A 291 -4.72 -14.91 9.32
N ILE A 292 -5.14 -13.99 8.46
CA ILE A 292 -4.74 -13.92 7.05
C ILE A 292 -3.78 -12.75 6.86
N TYR A 293 -2.59 -13.09 6.38
CA TYR A 293 -1.49 -12.15 6.23
C TYR A 293 -1.30 -11.76 4.77
N SER A 294 -0.95 -10.51 4.51
CA SER A 294 -0.51 -10.08 3.19
C SER A 294 0.96 -10.43 2.96
N GLY A 295 1.31 -10.63 1.69
CA GLY A 295 2.65 -10.90 1.19
C GLY A 295 2.76 -12.29 0.56
N ARG A 296 3.26 -12.35 -0.69
CA ARG A 296 3.36 -13.58 -1.49
C ARG A 296 4.14 -14.73 -0.85
N LYS A 297 5.11 -14.42 0.02
CA LYS A 297 5.85 -15.40 0.83
C LYS A 297 5.24 -15.61 2.20
N ARG A 298 4.88 -14.51 2.88
CA ARG A 298 4.33 -14.54 4.24
C ARG A 298 3.01 -15.31 4.33
N PHE A 299 2.09 -15.08 3.40
CA PHE A 299 0.78 -15.73 3.38
C PHE A 299 0.90 -17.27 3.44
N PRO A 300 1.57 -17.96 2.49
CA PRO A 300 1.72 -19.40 2.58
C PRO A 300 2.58 -19.85 3.77
N ASP A 301 3.63 -19.10 4.14
CA ASP A 301 4.48 -19.46 5.28
C ASP A 301 3.73 -19.44 6.62
N GLU A 302 2.80 -18.50 6.81
CA GLU A 302 1.96 -18.44 8.01
C GLU A 302 0.89 -19.54 7.98
N LEU A 303 0.25 -19.81 6.83
CA LEU A 303 -0.70 -20.92 6.71
C LEU A 303 -0.06 -22.27 7.07
N LYS A 304 1.17 -22.53 6.59
CA LYS A 304 1.91 -23.77 6.93
C LYS A 304 2.18 -23.93 8.41
N LYS A 305 2.28 -22.83 9.18
CA LYS A 305 2.42 -22.89 10.64
C LYS A 305 1.13 -23.30 11.34
N PHE A 306 -0.03 -22.88 10.80
CA PHE A 306 -1.34 -23.26 11.34
C PHE A 306 -1.77 -24.67 10.90
N PHE A 307 -1.29 -25.14 9.75
CA PHE A 307 -1.63 -26.43 9.16
C PHE A 307 -0.38 -27.28 8.89
N PRO A 308 0.32 -27.77 9.94
CA PRO A 308 1.49 -28.63 9.74
C PRO A 308 1.10 -29.94 9.04
N GLY A 309 1.88 -30.34 8.03
CA GLY A 309 1.59 -31.51 7.19
C GLY A 309 0.80 -31.20 5.91
N GLU A 310 0.26 -29.99 5.76
CA GLU A 310 -0.48 -29.53 4.58
C GLU A 310 0.39 -28.68 3.63
N GLU A 311 1.72 -28.70 3.78
CA GLU A 311 2.62 -27.79 3.06
C GLU A 311 2.50 -27.94 1.54
N LYS A 312 2.37 -29.19 1.06
CA LYS A 312 2.19 -29.49 -0.37
C LYS A 312 0.87 -28.93 -0.91
N ALA A 313 -0.21 -29.07 -0.14
CA ALA A 313 -1.54 -28.57 -0.53
C ALA A 313 -1.53 -27.04 -0.64
N ILE A 314 -0.89 -26.37 0.32
CA ILE A 314 -0.74 -24.91 0.34
C ILE A 314 0.12 -24.44 -0.84
N ASP A 315 1.26 -25.08 -1.09
CA ASP A 315 2.13 -24.70 -2.20
C ASP A 315 1.45 -24.91 -3.57
N GLU A 316 0.70 -26.00 -3.72
CA GLU A 316 -0.05 -26.27 -4.94
C GLU A 316 -1.22 -25.30 -5.12
N TYR A 317 -1.95 -24.96 -4.04
CA TYR A 317 -2.99 -23.91 -4.06
C TYR A 317 -2.41 -22.56 -4.53
N MET A 318 -1.26 -22.15 -3.99
CA MET A 318 -0.58 -20.91 -4.39
C MET A 318 -0.11 -20.95 -5.85
N ARG A 319 0.38 -22.11 -6.32
CA ARG A 319 0.80 -22.31 -7.71
C ARG A 319 -0.38 -22.22 -8.68
N LEU A 320 -1.49 -22.89 -8.36
CA LEU A 320 -2.71 -22.91 -9.17
C LEU A 320 -3.36 -21.53 -9.24
N THR A 321 -3.54 -20.86 -8.10
CA THR A 321 -4.15 -19.52 -8.04
C THR A 321 -3.34 -18.51 -8.86
N LYS A 322 -1.99 -18.54 -8.78
CA LYS A 322 -1.13 -17.74 -9.65
C LYS A 322 -1.34 -18.07 -11.14
N LYS A 323 -1.21 -19.35 -11.52
CA LYS A 323 -1.29 -19.80 -12.92
C LYS A 323 -2.64 -19.46 -13.56
N VAL A 324 -3.73 -19.64 -12.83
CA VAL A 324 -5.09 -19.35 -13.31
C VAL A 324 -5.33 -17.85 -13.38
N GLY A 325 -4.94 -17.12 -12.33
CA GLY A 325 -5.13 -15.67 -12.29
C GLY A 325 -4.33 -14.89 -13.33
N ASP A 326 -3.12 -15.33 -13.69
CA ASP A 326 -2.31 -14.72 -14.76
C ASP A 326 -3.06 -14.76 -16.12
N GLY A 327 -3.98 -15.71 -16.30
CA GLY A 327 -4.77 -15.88 -17.52
C GLY A 327 -5.93 -14.88 -17.72
N VAL A 328 -6.18 -13.97 -16.78
CA VAL A 328 -7.26 -12.95 -16.89
C VAL A 328 -7.17 -12.10 -18.16
N TRP A 329 -5.95 -11.90 -18.66
CA TRP A 329 -5.70 -11.13 -19.89
C TRP A 329 -6.40 -11.73 -21.11
N PHE A 330 -6.59 -13.05 -21.16
CA PHE A 330 -7.36 -13.68 -22.23
C PHE A 330 -8.84 -13.28 -22.19
N MET A 331 -9.42 -13.07 -21.00
CA MET A 331 -10.79 -12.60 -20.84
C MET A 331 -10.94 -11.15 -21.36
N VAL A 332 -9.99 -10.28 -21.02
CA VAL A 332 -9.95 -8.90 -21.54
C VAL A 332 -9.82 -8.91 -23.06
N LEU A 333 -8.85 -9.65 -23.60
CA LEU A 333 -8.63 -9.76 -25.05
C LEU A 333 -9.88 -10.26 -25.77
N LEU A 334 -10.55 -11.29 -25.24
CA LEU A 334 -11.74 -11.88 -25.85
C LEU A 334 -12.87 -10.85 -26.04
N LYS A 335 -12.99 -9.88 -25.12
CA LYS A 335 -13.99 -8.80 -25.18
C LYS A 335 -13.61 -7.66 -26.13
N LEU A 336 -12.31 -7.48 -26.41
CA LEU A 336 -11.80 -6.40 -27.27
C LEU A 336 -11.63 -6.80 -28.73
N VAL A 337 -11.32 -8.06 -29.03
CA VAL A 337 -11.17 -8.54 -30.41
C VAL A 337 -12.50 -8.54 -31.18
N PRO A 338 -12.49 -8.48 -32.52
CA PRO A 338 -13.71 -8.55 -33.33
C PRO A 338 -14.59 -9.76 -33.00
N VAL A 339 -15.91 -9.56 -32.97
CA VAL A 339 -16.90 -10.60 -32.62
C VAL A 339 -16.74 -11.89 -33.46
N PRO A 340 -16.53 -11.85 -34.78
CA PRO A 340 -16.32 -13.06 -35.57
C PRO A 340 -15.11 -13.87 -35.11
N PHE A 341 -14.02 -13.19 -34.73
CA PHE A 341 -12.81 -13.85 -34.25
C PHE A 341 -13.02 -14.46 -32.86
N ALA A 342 -13.68 -13.75 -31.95
CA ALA A 342 -14.05 -14.32 -30.66
C ALA A 342 -14.97 -15.55 -30.79
N LYS A 343 -15.95 -15.49 -31.71
CA LYS A 343 -16.78 -16.66 -32.04
C LYS A 343 -15.92 -17.80 -32.55
N PHE A 344 -14.97 -17.56 -33.46
CA PHE A 344 -14.03 -18.59 -33.91
C PHE A 344 -13.25 -19.24 -32.74
N LEU A 345 -12.74 -18.45 -31.80
CA LEU A 345 -12.05 -18.97 -30.60
C LEU A 345 -12.95 -19.82 -29.70
N VAL A 346 -14.24 -19.46 -29.58
CA VAL A 346 -15.25 -20.24 -28.86
C VAL A 346 -15.53 -21.55 -29.58
N HIS A 347 -15.88 -21.51 -30.88
CA HIS A 347 -16.32 -22.69 -31.64
C HIS A 347 -15.21 -23.73 -31.81
N THR A 348 -13.95 -23.29 -31.95
CA THR A 348 -12.79 -24.19 -32.07
C THR A 348 -12.34 -24.78 -30.73
N GLY A 349 -12.84 -24.25 -29.60
CA GLY A 349 -12.37 -24.59 -28.26
C GLY A 349 -10.93 -24.12 -27.98
N LEU A 350 -10.32 -23.32 -28.86
CA LEU A 350 -8.93 -22.89 -28.73
C LEU A 350 -8.70 -22.07 -27.47
N ALA A 351 -9.68 -21.23 -27.08
CA ALA A 351 -9.62 -20.44 -25.86
C ALA A 351 -9.39 -21.28 -24.58
N ASN A 352 -10.08 -22.42 -24.46
CA ASN A 352 -9.91 -23.37 -23.35
C ASN A 352 -8.54 -24.09 -23.37
N ARG A 353 -7.97 -24.29 -24.57
CA ARG A 353 -6.68 -24.97 -24.73
C ARG A 353 -5.52 -24.07 -24.37
N ILE A 354 -5.57 -22.79 -24.75
CA ILE A 354 -4.45 -21.85 -24.54
C ILE A 354 -4.55 -21.06 -23.24
N SER A 355 -5.75 -20.89 -22.65
CA SER A 355 -5.94 -20.12 -21.42
C SER A 355 -6.16 -21.04 -20.22
N SER A 356 -5.27 -20.94 -19.23
CA SER A 356 -5.49 -21.54 -17.90
C SER A 356 -6.74 -21.00 -17.22
N PHE A 357 -7.07 -19.72 -17.44
CA PHE A 357 -8.27 -19.10 -16.90
C PHE A 357 -9.53 -19.81 -17.39
N PHE A 358 -9.72 -19.92 -18.71
CA PHE A 358 -10.93 -20.56 -19.23
C PHE A 358 -10.99 -22.08 -18.97
N ARG A 359 -9.84 -22.76 -18.93
CA ARG A 359 -9.79 -24.19 -18.55
C ARG A 359 -10.29 -24.45 -17.12
N TYR A 360 -9.98 -23.55 -16.19
CA TYR A 360 -10.42 -23.65 -14.79
C TYR A 360 -11.72 -22.86 -14.53
N ALA A 361 -12.27 -22.18 -15.53
CA ALA A 361 -13.48 -21.39 -15.36
C ALA A 361 -14.70 -22.27 -15.05
N SER A 362 -14.74 -23.47 -15.62
CA SER A 362 -15.80 -24.46 -15.43
C SER A 362 -15.60 -25.38 -14.21
N ARG A 363 -14.49 -25.23 -13.48
CA ARG A 363 -14.23 -25.99 -12.25
C ARG A 363 -14.68 -25.19 -11.04
N SER A 364 -15.42 -25.83 -10.13
CA SER A 364 -15.83 -25.15 -8.90
C SER A 364 -14.67 -24.99 -7.94
N LEU A 365 -14.74 -23.99 -7.08
CA LEU A 365 -13.76 -23.78 -6.03
C LEU A 365 -13.69 -24.99 -5.08
N THR A 366 -14.85 -25.55 -4.71
CA THR A 366 -14.94 -26.77 -3.89
C THR A 366 -14.25 -27.96 -4.53
N GLU A 367 -14.48 -28.20 -5.83
CA GLU A 367 -13.85 -29.29 -6.57
C GLU A 367 -12.32 -29.19 -6.50
N VAL A 368 -11.76 -28.03 -6.83
CA VAL A 368 -10.32 -27.81 -6.82
C VAL A 368 -9.73 -27.95 -5.41
N VAL A 369 -10.35 -27.33 -4.40
CA VAL A 369 -9.84 -27.35 -3.03
C VAL A 369 -9.92 -28.75 -2.40
N ASN A 370 -10.94 -29.54 -2.73
CA ASN A 370 -11.09 -30.92 -2.26
C ASN A 370 -10.00 -31.86 -2.80
N GLU A 371 -9.47 -31.59 -4.00
CA GLU A 371 -8.35 -32.34 -4.58
C GLU A 371 -7.02 -32.06 -3.88
N LEU A 372 -6.87 -30.89 -3.26
CA LEU A 372 -5.60 -30.46 -2.68
C LEU A 372 -5.37 -31.01 -1.27
N THR A 373 -6.43 -31.08 -0.45
CA THR A 373 -6.32 -31.45 0.97
C THR A 373 -7.60 -32.13 1.46
N GLN A 374 -7.50 -32.97 2.49
CA GLN A 374 -8.66 -33.50 3.24
C GLN A 374 -8.97 -32.70 4.51
N ASN A 375 -8.13 -31.73 4.88
CA ASN A 375 -8.33 -30.91 6.07
C ASN A 375 -9.45 -29.89 5.86
N LYS A 376 -10.59 -30.10 6.52
CA LYS A 376 -11.80 -29.28 6.35
C LYS A 376 -11.61 -27.80 6.73
N ASP A 377 -10.82 -27.52 7.77
CA ASP A 377 -10.53 -26.13 8.16
C ASP A 377 -9.64 -25.44 7.12
N LEU A 378 -8.64 -26.15 6.58
CA LEU A 378 -7.82 -25.59 5.50
C LEU A 378 -8.64 -25.33 4.23
N ARG A 379 -9.59 -26.23 3.90
CA ARG A 379 -10.53 -26.00 2.79
C ARG A 379 -11.37 -24.75 3.02
N ALA A 380 -11.92 -24.56 4.22
CA ALA A 380 -12.67 -23.36 4.57
C ALA A 380 -11.79 -22.10 4.47
N VAL A 381 -10.55 -22.16 4.95
CA VAL A 381 -9.57 -21.06 4.84
C VAL A 381 -9.15 -20.79 3.39
N PHE A 382 -9.10 -21.77 2.49
CA PHE A 382 -8.93 -21.48 1.06
C PHE A 382 -10.15 -20.82 0.45
N CYS A 383 -11.35 -21.11 0.94
CA CYS A 383 -12.59 -20.63 0.35
C CYS A 383 -13.11 -19.30 0.93
N TYR A 384 -12.64 -18.86 2.10
CA TYR A 384 -13.30 -17.86 2.96
C TYR A 384 -13.72 -16.56 2.26
N ILE A 385 -12.92 -16.06 1.31
CA ILE A 385 -13.16 -14.78 0.62
C ILE A 385 -14.35 -14.81 -0.36
N PHE A 386 -15.04 -15.95 -0.52
CA PHE A 386 -16.15 -16.07 -1.46
C PHE A 386 -17.27 -15.03 -1.23
N GLY A 387 -17.44 -14.58 0.02
CA GLY A 387 -18.43 -13.54 0.34
C GLY A 387 -18.13 -12.17 -0.28
N THR A 388 -16.96 -11.94 -0.86
CA THR A 388 -16.68 -10.70 -1.62
C THR A 388 -17.11 -10.76 -3.10
N TYR A 389 -17.57 -11.93 -3.57
CA TYR A 389 -18.25 -12.07 -4.87
C TYR A 389 -19.60 -12.79 -4.77
N GLY A 390 -20.05 -13.14 -3.55
CA GLY A 390 -21.43 -13.48 -3.24
C GLY A 390 -21.95 -14.79 -3.81
N LYS A 391 -21.07 -15.78 -4.07
CA LYS A 391 -21.50 -17.15 -4.40
C LYS A 391 -20.73 -18.19 -3.62
N MET A 392 -21.42 -19.26 -3.21
CA MET A 392 -20.82 -20.33 -2.40
C MET A 392 -19.76 -21.13 -3.19
N PRO A 393 -18.78 -21.74 -2.52
CA PRO A 393 -17.65 -22.40 -3.17
C PRO A 393 -18.01 -23.44 -4.24
N LYS A 394 -19.06 -24.24 -4.07
CA LYS A 394 -19.47 -25.26 -5.06
C LYS A 394 -20.05 -24.68 -6.36
N GLU A 395 -20.58 -23.46 -6.30
CA GLU A 395 -21.13 -22.76 -7.47
C GLU A 395 -20.15 -21.75 -8.07
N SER A 396 -19.10 -21.41 -7.33
CA SER A 396 -18.14 -20.37 -7.72
C SER A 396 -17.04 -20.92 -8.60
N SER A 397 -16.69 -20.17 -9.63
CA SER A 397 -15.54 -20.49 -10.48
C SER A 397 -14.22 -20.36 -9.71
N PHE A 398 -13.36 -21.38 -9.78
CA PHE A 398 -11.99 -21.28 -9.25
C PHE A 398 -11.20 -20.13 -9.91
N SER A 399 -11.55 -19.79 -11.15
CA SER A 399 -10.91 -18.68 -11.87
C SER A 399 -11.26 -17.33 -11.27
N MET A 400 -12.52 -17.09 -10.95
CA MET A 400 -12.95 -15.89 -10.23
C MET A 400 -12.26 -15.80 -8.86
N HIS A 401 -12.27 -16.90 -8.12
CA HIS A 401 -11.64 -16.98 -6.81
C HIS A 401 -10.13 -16.66 -6.86
N SER A 402 -9.43 -17.19 -7.86
CA SER A 402 -8.00 -16.97 -8.06
C SER A 402 -7.66 -15.48 -8.32
N LEU A 403 -8.52 -14.74 -9.01
CA LEU A 403 -8.32 -13.29 -9.22
C LEU A 403 -8.41 -12.52 -7.91
N LEU A 404 -9.43 -12.84 -7.13
CA LEU A 404 -9.71 -12.16 -5.88
C LEU A 404 -8.64 -12.45 -4.81
N LEU A 405 -8.19 -13.70 -4.69
CA LEU A 405 -7.08 -14.03 -3.78
C LEU A 405 -5.83 -13.21 -4.14
N ARG A 406 -5.50 -13.12 -5.44
CA ARG A 406 -4.34 -12.37 -5.92
C ARG A 406 -4.46 -10.86 -5.68
N HIS A 407 -5.68 -10.33 -5.75
CA HIS A 407 -5.98 -8.93 -5.45
C HIS A 407 -5.55 -8.58 -4.01
N TYR A 408 -5.89 -9.42 -3.03
CA TYR A 408 -5.55 -9.16 -1.62
C TYR A 408 -4.18 -9.69 -1.18
N LEU A 409 -3.54 -10.57 -1.96
CA LEU A 409 -2.26 -11.16 -1.61
C LEU A 409 -1.13 -10.14 -1.38
N ASN A 410 -1.21 -8.96 -2.02
CA ASN A 410 -0.21 -7.90 -1.87
C ASN A 410 -0.57 -6.88 -0.77
N GLY A 411 -1.72 -7.03 -0.09
CA GLY A 411 -2.20 -6.10 0.92
C GLY A 411 -3.66 -5.71 0.70
N ALA A 412 -4.19 -4.95 1.65
CA ALA A 412 -5.50 -4.33 1.62
C ALA A 412 -5.36 -2.88 2.07
N TRP A 413 -6.15 -1.99 1.48
CA TRP A 413 -6.15 -0.56 1.74
C TRP A 413 -7.58 -0.03 1.90
N TYR A 414 -7.71 1.06 2.62
CA TYR A 414 -8.94 1.81 2.81
C TYR A 414 -8.73 3.28 2.41
N PRO A 415 -9.71 3.94 1.76
CA PRO A 415 -9.56 5.34 1.36
C PRO A 415 -9.56 6.27 2.59
N LYS A 416 -8.55 7.11 2.74
CA LYS A 416 -8.52 8.12 3.83
C LYS A 416 -9.67 9.10 3.64
N GLY A 417 -10.42 9.41 4.70
CA GLY A 417 -11.62 10.24 4.62
C GLY A 417 -12.89 9.49 4.15
N GLY A 418 -12.80 8.18 3.90
CA GLY A 418 -13.90 7.30 3.54
C GLY A 418 -14.21 7.23 2.04
N ALA A 419 -15.13 6.33 1.66
CA ALA A 419 -15.39 6.00 0.25
C ALA A 419 -15.85 7.19 -0.61
N SER A 420 -16.50 8.18 0.02
CA SER A 420 -17.00 9.38 -0.69
C SER A 420 -15.90 10.21 -1.35
N GLU A 421 -14.63 10.08 -0.92
CA GLU A 421 -13.50 10.77 -1.56
C GLU A 421 -13.30 10.32 -3.02
N ILE A 422 -13.70 9.08 -3.36
CA ILE A 422 -13.59 8.54 -4.72
C ILE A 422 -14.39 9.41 -5.68
N ALA A 423 -15.70 9.53 -5.46
CA ALA A 423 -16.57 10.35 -6.33
C ALA A 423 -16.21 11.83 -6.24
N TYR A 424 -15.86 12.32 -5.05
CA TYR A 424 -15.51 13.73 -4.82
C TYR A 424 -14.34 14.20 -5.67
N HIS A 425 -13.33 13.36 -5.89
CA HIS A 425 -12.17 13.69 -6.71
C HIS A 425 -12.34 13.40 -8.21
N MET A 426 -13.27 12.52 -8.59
CA MET A 426 -13.55 12.22 -10.00
C MET A 426 -14.44 13.27 -10.67
N ILE A 427 -15.46 13.77 -9.98
CA ILE A 427 -16.46 14.71 -10.54
C ILE A 427 -15.83 15.99 -11.11
N PRO A 428 -14.89 16.68 -10.42
CA PRO A 428 -14.30 17.91 -10.95
C PRO A 428 -13.56 17.73 -12.29
N ILE A 429 -13.06 16.53 -12.57
CA ILE A 429 -12.40 16.22 -13.85
C ILE A 429 -13.43 16.22 -14.99
N ILE A 430 -14.61 15.65 -14.75
CA ILE A 430 -15.72 15.61 -15.71
C ILE A 430 -16.24 17.03 -15.97
N GLU A 431 -16.43 17.82 -14.91
CA GLU A 431 -16.94 19.19 -15.01
C GLU A 431 -15.96 20.12 -15.73
N LYS A 432 -14.65 19.97 -15.48
CA LYS A 432 -13.61 20.74 -16.17
C LYS A 432 -13.58 20.49 -17.68
N ALA A 433 -13.99 19.31 -18.12
CA ALA A 433 -14.14 18.97 -19.55
C ALA A 433 -15.47 19.47 -20.15
N GLY A 434 -16.29 20.20 -19.40
CA GLY A 434 -17.60 20.69 -19.85
C GLY A 434 -18.73 19.67 -19.69
N GLY A 435 -18.50 18.57 -18.97
CA GLY A 435 -19.52 17.62 -18.55
C GLY A 435 -20.23 18.01 -17.26
N ALA A 436 -21.08 17.12 -16.75
CA ALA A 436 -21.75 17.29 -15.46
C ALA A 436 -22.09 15.93 -14.81
N VAL A 437 -22.19 15.91 -13.48
CA VAL A 437 -22.71 14.77 -12.72
C VAL A 437 -23.94 15.22 -11.93
N LEU A 438 -25.11 14.71 -12.29
CA LEU A 438 -26.39 15.15 -11.73
C LEU A 438 -27.08 14.02 -10.98
N VAL A 439 -27.42 14.29 -9.72
CA VAL A 439 -28.12 13.37 -8.81
C VAL A 439 -29.62 13.63 -8.81
N ARG A 440 -30.43 12.70 -8.30
CA ARG A 440 -31.90 12.70 -8.37
C ARG A 440 -32.40 12.76 -9.82
N ALA A 441 -31.66 12.13 -10.72
CA ALA A 441 -31.93 12.02 -12.14
C ALA A 441 -32.37 10.59 -12.46
N HIS A 442 -33.64 10.27 -12.19
CA HIS A 442 -34.18 8.94 -12.47
C HIS A 442 -34.40 8.77 -13.98
N VAL A 443 -33.47 8.10 -14.65
CA VAL A 443 -33.61 7.71 -16.05
C VAL A 443 -34.65 6.61 -16.14
N ASN A 444 -35.78 6.88 -16.78
CA ASN A 444 -36.88 5.92 -16.94
C ASN A 444 -36.85 5.18 -18.28
N ARG A 445 -36.20 5.75 -19.31
CA ARG A 445 -36.16 5.15 -20.66
C ARG A 445 -34.94 5.62 -21.46
N ILE A 446 -34.37 4.73 -22.27
CA ILE A 446 -33.42 5.07 -23.35
C ILE A 446 -34.21 5.45 -24.59
N LEU A 447 -33.88 6.59 -25.18
CA LEU A 447 -34.52 7.10 -26.39
C LEU A 447 -33.88 6.47 -27.62
N LEU A 448 -34.71 5.99 -28.53
CA LEU A 448 -34.29 5.34 -29.78
C LEU A 448 -34.87 6.09 -30.98
N ASN A 449 -34.14 6.12 -32.09
CA ASN A 449 -34.66 6.57 -33.38
C ASN A 449 -35.43 5.46 -34.11
N ASP A 450 -35.97 5.77 -35.30
CA ASP A 450 -36.70 4.80 -36.13
C ASP A 450 -35.86 3.59 -36.55
N ALA A 451 -34.53 3.75 -36.63
CA ALA A 451 -33.57 2.67 -36.90
C ALA A 451 -33.21 1.85 -35.65
N LYS A 452 -33.87 2.11 -34.51
CA LYS A 452 -33.60 1.47 -33.20
C LYS A 452 -32.17 1.70 -32.69
N GLU A 453 -31.57 2.83 -33.03
CA GLU A 453 -30.28 3.28 -32.50
C GLU A 453 -30.51 4.20 -31.31
N ALA A 454 -29.65 4.12 -30.29
CA ALA A 454 -29.75 5.02 -29.13
C ALA A 454 -29.37 6.46 -29.50
N ILE A 455 -30.22 7.40 -29.08
CA ILE A 455 -30.08 8.84 -29.38
C ILE A 455 -30.18 9.73 -28.14
N GLY A 456 -30.27 9.14 -26.95
CA GLY A 456 -30.43 9.87 -25.71
C GLY A 456 -31.14 9.08 -24.62
N VAL A 457 -31.52 9.77 -23.56
CA VAL A 457 -32.29 9.22 -22.45
C VAL A 457 -33.42 10.15 -22.05
N SER A 458 -34.38 9.58 -21.35
CA SER A 458 -35.46 10.29 -20.71
C SER A 458 -35.28 10.28 -19.19
N VAL A 459 -35.42 11.44 -18.56
CA VAL A 459 -35.32 11.60 -17.10
C VAL A 459 -36.68 12.02 -16.56
N LEU A 460 -37.18 11.25 -15.59
CA LEU A 460 -38.42 11.55 -14.89
C LEU A 460 -38.17 12.50 -13.72
N LYS A 461 -38.83 13.66 -13.72
CA LYS A 461 -38.80 14.63 -12.62
C LYS A 461 -40.22 14.94 -12.15
N GLY A 462 -40.64 14.26 -11.09
CA GLY A 462 -42.04 14.33 -10.66
C GLY A 462 -42.94 13.68 -11.70
N GLN A 463 -43.80 14.48 -12.35
CA GLN A 463 -44.64 14.03 -13.46
C GLN A 463 -44.10 14.47 -14.84
N GLU A 464 -43.06 15.30 -14.88
CA GLU A 464 -42.48 15.80 -16.12
C GLU A 464 -41.39 14.87 -16.64
N GLU A 465 -41.39 14.66 -17.95
CA GLU A 465 -40.42 13.84 -18.67
C GLU A 465 -39.48 14.77 -19.45
N VAL A 466 -38.18 14.75 -19.11
CA VAL A 466 -37.15 15.58 -19.76
C VAL A 466 -36.31 14.70 -20.67
N HIS A 467 -36.36 14.98 -21.97
CA HIS A 467 -35.56 14.27 -22.98
C HIS A 467 -34.19 14.92 -23.15
N ILE A 468 -33.14 14.10 -23.10
CA ILE A 468 -31.75 14.53 -23.21
C ILE A 468 -31.09 13.76 -24.33
N HIS A 469 -30.58 14.47 -25.34
CA HIS A 469 -29.98 13.86 -26.51
C HIS A 469 -28.44 13.83 -26.43
N ALA A 470 -27.86 12.72 -26.88
CA ALA A 470 -26.43 12.55 -27.08
C ALA A 470 -26.20 11.45 -28.13
N PRO A 471 -25.08 11.49 -28.87
CA PRO A 471 -24.77 10.49 -29.89
C PRO A 471 -24.43 9.12 -29.29
N MET A 472 -24.22 9.04 -27.97
CA MET A 472 -23.88 7.80 -27.27
C MET A 472 -24.54 7.75 -25.89
N VAL A 473 -25.07 6.57 -25.53
CA VAL A 473 -25.56 6.25 -24.18
C VAL A 473 -24.75 5.09 -23.62
N ILE A 474 -24.21 5.26 -22.42
CA ILE A 474 -23.42 4.26 -21.71
C ILE A 474 -24.14 3.93 -20.41
N SER A 475 -24.51 2.67 -20.22
CA SER A 475 -25.24 2.24 -19.03
C SER A 475 -24.31 1.54 -18.03
N ASP A 476 -24.22 2.11 -16.83
CA ASP A 476 -23.64 1.50 -15.63
C ASP A 476 -24.74 0.93 -14.70
N ALA A 477 -26.02 0.94 -15.15
CA ALA A 477 -27.15 0.42 -14.38
C ALA A 477 -27.17 -1.12 -14.30
N GLY A 478 -26.25 -1.81 -14.98
CA GLY A 478 -26.22 -3.26 -15.12
C GLY A 478 -27.06 -3.76 -16.30
N ILE A 479 -26.74 -4.95 -16.80
CA ILE A 479 -27.33 -5.49 -18.04
C ILE A 479 -28.83 -5.76 -17.90
N LEU A 480 -29.25 -6.31 -16.75
CA LEU A 480 -30.65 -6.65 -16.47
C LEU A 480 -31.51 -5.40 -16.43
N ASN A 481 -31.13 -4.38 -15.65
CA ASN A 481 -31.85 -3.11 -15.60
C ASN A 481 -31.89 -2.40 -16.95
N THR A 482 -30.76 -2.35 -17.65
CA THR A 482 -30.69 -1.72 -18.96
C THR A 482 -31.69 -2.35 -19.91
N TYR A 483 -31.67 -3.68 -20.02
CA TYR A 483 -32.48 -4.38 -21.02
C TYR A 483 -33.94 -4.57 -20.63
N GLN A 484 -34.23 -4.80 -19.35
CA GLN A 484 -35.58 -5.11 -18.88
C GLN A 484 -36.38 -3.86 -18.51
N ASN A 485 -35.70 -2.80 -18.05
CA ASN A 485 -36.36 -1.62 -17.49
C ASN A 485 -36.19 -0.37 -18.35
N LEU A 486 -35.02 -0.14 -18.96
CA LEU A 486 -34.74 1.10 -19.69
C LEU A 486 -35.07 1.04 -21.19
N LEU A 487 -35.14 -0.14 -21.79
CA LEU A 487 -35.47 -0.30 -23.21
C LEU A 487 -36.99 -0.38 -23.48
N PRO A 488 -37.48 0.11 -24.62
CA PRO A 488 -38.86 -0.11 -25.07
C PRO A 488 -39.19 -1.59 -25.28
N LYS A 489 -40.44 -2.01 -24.99
CA LYS A 489 -40.87 -3.42 -24.97
C LYS A 489 -40.62 -4.19 -26.27
N ASP A 490 -40.78 -3.55 -27.42
CA ASP A 490 -40.52 -4.16 -28.73
C ASP A 490 -39.01 -4.41 -28.96
N VAL A 491 -38.15 -3.59 -28.37
CA VAL A 491 -36.69 -3.75 -28.41
C VAL A 491 -36.22 -4.78 -27.39
N GLN A 492 -36.87 -4.86 -26.22
CA GLN A 492 -36.63 -5.95 -25.26
C GLN A 492 -36.82 -7.31 -25.92
N ALA A 493 -37.82 -7.45 -26.79
CA ALA A 493 -38.14 -8.71 -27.49
C ALA A 493 -37.13 -9.11 -28.60
N MET A 494 -36.12 -8.29 -28.90
CA MET A 494 -35.13 -8.62 -29.93
C MET A 494 -34.38 -9.93 -29.59
N PRO A 495 -34.22 -10.88 -30.53
CA PRO A 495 -33.56 -12.15 -30.27
C PRO A 495 -32.14 -12.03 -29.70
N ALA A 496 -31.38 -11.03 -30.14
CA ALA A 496 -30.03 -10.78 -29.63
C ALA A 496 -30.02 -10.34 -28.15
N ILE A 497 -31.00 -9.54 -27.74
CA ILE A 497 -31.17 -9.10 -26.34
C ILE A 497 -31.64 -10.28 -25.48
N GLN A 498 -32.66 -11.01 -25.94
CA GLN A 498 -33.18 -12.19 -25.24
C GLN A 498 -32.11 -13.27 -25.06
N LYS A 499 -31.25 -13.47 -26.07
CA LYS A 499 -30.10 -14.38 -25.95
C LYS A 499 -29.15 -13.95 -24.82
N GLN A 500 -28.82 -12.67 -24.70
CA GLN A 500 -27.94 -12.20 -23.63
C GLN A 500 -28.60 -12.34 -22.25
N LEU A 501 -29.89 -11.99 -22.14
CA LEU A 501 -30.66 -12.12 -20.91
C LEU A 501 -30.78 -13.56 -20.43
N SER A 502 -30.95 -14.54 -21.32
CA SER A 502 -31.07 -15.94 -20.95
C SER A 502 -29.79 -16.56 -20.39
N MET A 503 -28.64 -15.90 -20.56
CA MET A 503 -27.34 -16.41 -20.13
C MET A 503 -26.84 -15.77 -18.82
N VAL A 504 -27.58 -14.82 -18.25
CA VAL A 504 -27.19 -14.13 -17.01
C VAL A 504 -28.26 -14.29 -15.94
N HIS A 505 -27.84 -14.35 -14.68
CA HIS A 505 -28.73 -14.45 -13.54
C HIS A 505 -28.39 -13.35 -12.51
N ASN A 506 -29.37 -12.99 -11.68
CA ASN A 506 -29.12 -12.10 -10.55
C ASN A 506 -28.21 -12.76 -9.53
N GLY A 507 -27.32 -11.96 -8.93
CA GLY A 507 -26.62 -12.35 -7.71
C GLY A 507 -27.55 -12.53 -6.50
N ASP A 508 -26.97 -13.03 -5.41
CA ASP A 508 -27.70 -13.18 -4.14
C ASP A 508 -27.92 -11.82 -3.47
N GLY A 509 -29.04 -11.69 -2.76
CA GLY A 509 -29.43 -10.46 -2.08
C GLY A 509 -28.48 -10.11 -0.94
N GLY A 510 -28.03 -8.86 -0.87
CA GLY A 510 -27.17 -8.37 0.21
C GLY A 510 -27.93 -8.01 1.48
N LEU A 511 -27.35 -8.34 2.63
CA LEU A 511 -27.75 -7.89 3.95
C LEU A 511 -26.62 -7.06 4.55
N SER A 512 -26.91 -5.85 5.03
CA SER A 512 -25.92 -4.98 5.66
C SER A 512 -26.42 -4.49 7.01
N VAL A 513 -25.54 -4.42 8.02
CA VAL A 513 -25.85 -3.83 9.34
C VAL A 513 -24.81 -2.78 9.67
N PHE A 514 -25.27 -1.58 10.03
CA PHE A 514 -24.46 -0.43 10.39
C PHE A 514 -24.61 -0.19 11.89
N ILE A 515 -23.48 -0.19 12.60
CA ILE A 515 -23.45 -0.12 14.06
C ILE A 515 -22.63 1.12 14.47
N GLY A 516 -23.27 2.06 15.17
CA GLY A 516 -22.62 3.21 15.78
C GLY A 516 -22.33 2.96 17.24
N LEU A 517 -21.10 3.26 17.65
CA LEU A 517 -20.56 2.96 18.97
C LEU A 517 -20.06 4.23 19.67
N GLU A 518 -20.28 4.32 20.98
CA GLU A 518 -19.62 5.31 21.84
C GLU A 518 -18.26 4.78 22.34
N GLY A 519 -17.21 5.56 22.14
CA GLY A 519 -15.83 5.23 22.50
C GLY A 519 -14.89 5.23 21.30
N THR A 520 -13.61 5.45 21.60
CA THR A 520 -12.55 5.38 20.59
C THR A 520 -12.24 3.93 20.22
N LYS A 521 -11.55 3.72 19.10
CA LYS A 521 -11.12 2.38 18.68
C LYS A 521 -10.25 1.68 19.73
N GLU A 522 -9.42 2.42 20.47
CA GLU A 522 -8.56 1.88 21.53
C GLU A 522 -9.36 1.38 22.74
N GLU A 523 -10.36 2.16 23.18
CA GLU A 523 -11.25 1.76 24.28
C GLU A 523 -11.99 0.45 23.94
N LEU A 524 -12.52 0.40 22.72
CA LEU A 524 -13.35 -0.68 22.20
C LEU A 524 -12.52 -1.88 21.70
N GLY A 525 -11.21 -1.72 21.53
CA GLY A 525 -10.31 -2.76 21.01
C GLY A 525 -10.51 -3.05 19.52
N LEU A 526 -10.96 -2.06 18.75
CA LEU A 526 -11.14 -2.15 17.31
C LEU A 526 -9.80 -1.90 16.59
N LYS A 527 -9.56 -2.66 15.52
CA LYS A 527 -8.33 -2.59 14.72
C LYS A 527 -8.65 -2.36 13.26
N ALA A 528 -7.62 -2.03 12.47
CA ALA A 528 -7.74 -1.87 11.03
C ALA A 528 -7.67 -3.23 10.31
N ASP A 529 -8.40 -4.23 10.81
CA ASP A 529 -8.54 -5.59 10.26
C ASP A 529 -10.02 -5.93 10.04
N ASN A 530 -10.29 -7.12 9.49
CA ASN A 530 -11.66 -7.63 9.27
C ASN A 530 -11.85 -9.03 9.81
N TYR A 531 -13.10 -9.40 10.05
CA TYR A 531 -13.49 -10.73 10.50
C TYR A 531 -14.48 -11.37 9.54
N TRP A 532 -14.15 -12.58 9.08
CA TRP A 532 -15.00 -13.47 8.30
C TRP A 532 -15.46 -14.60 9.20
N ILE A 533 -16.70 -14.52 9.68
CA ILE A 533 -17.24 -15.42 10.69
C ILE A 533 -18.15 -16.44 10.02
N PHE A 534 -17.80 -17.71 10.15
CA PHE A 534 -18.58 -18.84 9.67
C PHE A 534 -19.11 -19.68 10.83
N SER A 535 -20.32 -20.20 10.69
CA SER A 535 -20.90 -21.10 11.70
C SER A 535 -20.12 -22.41 11.79
N GLU A 536 -19.69 -22.96 10.66
CA GLU A 536 -18.93 -24.21 10.55
C GLU A 536 -17.88 -24.15 9.42
N ASN A 537 -17.12 -25.23 9.22
CA ASN A 537 -16.10 -25.32 8.17
C ASN A 537 -16.57 -25.97 6.85
N ASN A 538 -17.78 -26.57 6.81
CA ASN A 538 -18.38 -26.99 5.55
C ASN A 538 -19.23 -25.84 4.96
N LEU A 539 -18.55 -24.93 4.27
CA LEU A 539 -19.14 -23.68 3.78
C LEU A 539 -20.29 -23.90 2.79
N ASP A 540 -20.24 -24.95 1.98
CA ASP A 540 -21.30 -25.26 1.01
C ASP A 540 -22.60 -25.68 1.69
N ASP A 541 -22.52 -26.64 2.63
CA ASP A 541 -23.69 -27.16 3.34
C ASP A 541 -24.38 -26.08 4.18
N VAL A 542 -23.60 -25.25 4.89
CA VAL A 542 -24.17 -24.21 5.76
C VAL A 542 -24.84 -23.09 4.97
N VAL A 543 -24.25 -22.66 3.85
CA VAL A 543 -24.84 -21.61 3.00
C VAL A 543 -26.05 -22.17 2.26
N GLU A 544 -25.98 -23.39 1.73
CA GLU A 544 -27.12 -24.02 1.06
C GLU A 544 -28.29 -24.26 2.01
N GLY A 545 -28.03 -24.78 3.21
CA GLY A 545 -29.04 -25.00 4.24
C GLY A 545 -29.73 -23.69 4.65
N TYR A 546 -28.97 -22.60 4.75
CA TYR A 546 -29.50 -21.26 5.03
C TYR A 546 -30.39 -20.73 3.90
N MET A 547 -29.89 -20.78 2.65
CA MET A 547 -30.60 -20.21 1.49
C MET A 547 -31.84 -21.02 1.10
N LYS A 548 -31.84 -22.34 1.29
CA LYS A 548 -32.98 -23.23 0.98
C LYS A 548 -33.90 -23.50 2.17
N GLY A 549 -33.50 -23.07 3.37
CA GLY A 549 -34.24 -23.25 4.61
C GLY A 549 -35.51 -22.40 4.70
N LYS A 550 -36.35 -22.69 5.70
CA LYS A 550 -37.52 -21.85 6.00
C LYS A 550 -37.05 -20.51 6.58
N ARG A 551 -37.67 -19.41 6.13
CA ARG A 551 -37.34 -18.04 6.56
C ARG A 551 -37.21 -17.92 8.08
N GLU A 552 -38.16 -18.46 8.84
CA GLU A 552 -38.25 -18.34 10.30
C GLU A 552 -37.12 -19.06 11.05
N GLU A 553 -36.52 -20.08 10.43
CA GLU A 553 -35.39 -20.84 10.95
C GLU A 553 -34.07 -20.22 10.48
N SER A 554 -33.96 -19.91 9.18
CA SER A 554 -32.76 -19.35 8.56
C SER A 554 -32.34 -18.01 9.17
N VAL A 555 -33.29 -17.13 9.50
CA VAL A 555 -32.98 -15.79 10.08
C VAL A 555 -32.31 -15.86 11.45
N LYS A 556 -32.36 -17.02 12.12
CA LYS A 556 -31.75 -17.29 13.43
C LYS A 556 -30.38 -17.94 13.33
N SER A 557 -29.95 -18.35 12.13
CA SER A 557 -28.69 -19.08 11.91
C SER A 557 -27.98 -18.59 10.65
N ILE A 558 -27.46 -17.37 10.70
CA ILE A 558 -26.76 -16.73 9.57
C ILE A 558 -25.36 -17.37 9.44
N PRO A 559 -25.05 -18.04 8.32
CA PRO A 559 -23.86 -18.89 8.21
C PRO A 559 -22.57 -18.12 7.93
N LEU A 560 -22.66 -16.90 7.40
CA LEU A 560 -21.54 -16.05 7.02
C LEU A 560 -21.79 -14.62 7.48
N ILE A 561 -20.86 -14.06 8.24
CA ILE A 561 -20.89 -12.66 8.67
C ILE A 561 -19.50 -12.06 8.41
N PHE A 562 -19.44 -11.04 7.55
CA PHE A 562 -18.26 -10.19 7.40
C PHE A 562 -18.40 -8.96 8.31
N VAL A 563 -17.39 -8.65 9.10
CA VAL A 563 -17.37 -7.48 10.00
C VAL A 563 -16.11 -6.66 9.77
N ALA A 564 -16.28 -5.35 9.63
CA ALA A 564 -15.21 -4.38 9.48
C ALA A 564 -15.49 -3.12 10.30
N SER A 565 -14.44 -2.42 10.73
CA SER A 565 -14.55 -1.09 11.35
C SER A 565 -14.01 -0.01 10.42
N PRO A 566 -14.88 0.76 9.72
CA PRO A 566 -14.43 1.91 8.93
C PRO A 566 -13.68 2.94 9.78
N SER A 567 -14.18 3.23 10.99
CA SER A 567 -13.55 4.17 11.91
C SER A 567 -12.15 3.75 12.36
N ALA A 568 -11.89 2.45 12.51
CA ALA A 568 -10.55 1.98 12.88
C ALA A 568 -9.54 2.05 11.72
N LYS A 569 -10.02 1.90 10.48
CA LYS A 569 -9.22 1.94 9.25
C LYS A 569 -8.87 3.34 8.78
N ASP A 570 -9.73 4.32 9.05
CA ASP A 570 -9.49 5.71 8.66
C ASP A 570 -8.66 6.44 9.74
N PRO A 571 -7.39 6.80 9.46
CA PRO A 571 -6.56 7.49 10.44
C PRO A 571 -7.07 8.91 10.74
N THR A 572 -7.91 9.48 9.87
CA THR A 572 -8.51 10.80 10.08
C THR A 572 -9.75 10.76 10.96
N TRP A 573 -10.26 9.57 11.31
CA TRP A 573 -11.56 9.42 11.96
C TRP A 573 -11.71 10.19 13.28
N GLU A 574 -10.71 10.11 14.16
CA GLU A 574 -10.78 10.74 15.50
C GLU A 574 -10.88 12.27 15.40
N GLU A 575 -10.31 12.88 14.36
CA GLU A 575 -10.39 14.33 14.13
C GLU A 575 -11.82 14.77 13.75
N ARG A 576 -12.53 13.94 12.97
CA ARG A 576 -13.87 14.24 12.42
C ARG A 576 -15.02 13.78 13.33
N SER A 577 -14.81 12.72 14.09
CA SER A 577 -15.83 12.05 14.91
C SER A 577 -15.26 11.59 16.26
N PRO A 578 -14.79 12.52 17.11
CA PRO A 578 -14.10 12.19 18.35
C PRO A 578 -14.97 11.37 19.30
N GLY A 579 -14.38 10.36 19.94
CA GLY A 579 -15.05 9.50 20.91
C GLY A 579 -16.18 8.63 20.32
N LYS A 580 -16.20 8.43 19.00
CA LYS A 580 -17.18 7.57 18.31
C LYS A 580 -16.47 6.55 17.45
N SER A 581 -17.08 5.39 17.28
CA SER A 581 -16.60 4.35 16.36
C SER A 581 -17.76 3.76 15.55
N THR A 582 -17.42 3.10 14.44
CA THR A 582 -18.39 2.42 13.57
C THR A 582 -17.96 1.01 13.25
N LEU A 583 -18.95 0.12 13.13
CA LEU A 583 -18.80 -1.18 12.48
C LEU A 583 -19.78 -1.26 11.31
N THR A 584 -19.35 -1.94 10.26
CA THR A 584 -20.18 -2.34 9.15
C THR A 584 -20.10 -3.85 9.02
N VAL A 585 -21.28 -4.46 8.91
CA VAL A 585 -21.44 -5.90 8.80
C VAL A 585 -22.12 -6.21 7.47
N VAL A 586 -21.65 -7.24 6.77
CA VAL A 586 -22.26 -7.71 5.52
C VAL A 586 -22.50 -9.22 5.59
N SER A 587 -23.65 -9.63 5.06
CA SER A 587 -24.08 -11.00 4.85
C SER A 587 -24.97 -11.06 3.59
N PHE A 588 -25.58 -12.22 3.33
CA PHE A 588 -26.55 -12.42 2.27
C PHE A 588 -27.88 -12.88 2.85
N ALA A 589 -28.97 -12.63 2.14
CA ALA A 589 -30.30 -13.13 2.45
C ALA A 589 -31.08 -13.34 1.15
N ASP A 590 -32.01 -14.31 1.15
CA ASP A 590 -32.87 -14.53 -0.01
C ASP A 590 -33.84 -13.35 -0.18
N TYR A 591 -33.91 -12.81 -1.39
CA TYR A 591 -34.85 -11.75 -1.76
C TYR A 591 -36.30 -12.18 -1.52
N ALA A 592 -36.63 -13.46 -1.77
CA ALA A 592 -37.99 -13.99 -1.63
C ALA A 592 -38.54 -13.81 -0.21
N TRP A 593 -37.68 -13.75 0.81
CA TRP A 593 -38.10 -13.54 2.21
C TRP A 593 -38.70 -12.16 2.46
N PHE A 594 -38.42 -11.20 1.57
CA PHE A 594 -38.82 -9.80 1.68
C PHE A 594 -39.74 -9.33 0.56
N GLU A 595 -40.02 -10.19 -0.44
CA GLU A 595 -40.69 -9.79 -1.68
C GLU A 595 -42.09 -9.20 -1.45
N GLU A 596 -42.78 -9.61 -0.40
CA GLU A 596 -44.12 -9.12 -0.04
C GLU A 596 -44.15 -7.61 0.26
N TRP A 597 -43.02 -6.97 0.58
CA TRP A 597 -42.91 -5.53 0.84
C TRP A 597 -42.18 -4.75 -0.26
N LYS A 598 -42.06 -5.30 -1.47
CA LYS A 598 -41.34 -4.65 -2.58
C LYS A 598 -41.94 -3.30 -3.02
N ASP A 599 -43.27 -3.19 -2.97
CA ASP A 599 -44.01 -2.00 -3.41
C ASP A 599 -44.24 -0.98 -2.26
N ASP A 600 -43.86 -1.35 -1.03
CA ASP A 600 -43.97 -0.46 0.12
C ASP A 600 -42.88 0.62 0.11
N LYS A 601 -43.25 1.81 0.59
CA LYS A 601 -42.28 2.89 0.81
C LYS A 601 -41.25 2.45 1.85
N VAL A 602 -39.96 2.60 1.55
CA VAL A 602 -38.82 2.17 2.39
C VAL A 602 -38.96 2.59 3.87
N LYS A 603 -39.44 3.81 4.15
CA LYS A 603 -39.60 4.34 5.52
C LYS A 603 -40.92 3.95 6.20
N ASN A 604 -41.82 3.24 5.52
CA ASN A 604 -43.18 2.97 5.99
C ASN A 604 -43.62 1.51 5.75
N ARG A 605 -42.70 0.56 5.94
CA ARG A 605 -43.02 -0.88 5.95
C ARG A 605 -43.68 -1.27 7.28
N ASN A 606 -44.52 -2.31 7.24
CA ASN A 606 -45.37 -2.75 8.36
C ASN A 606 -44.58 -3.33 9.55
N ALA A 607 -45.30 -3.81 10.58
CA ALA A 607 -44.69 -4.39 11.78
C ALA A 607 -43.94 -5.70 11.50
N ASP A 608 -44.51 -6.58 10.66
CA ASP A 608 -43.91 -7.89 10.34
C ASP A 608 -42.54 -7.76 9.67
N TYR A 609 -42.39 -6.80 8.73
CA TYR A 609 -41.09 -6.49 8.14
C TYR A 609 -40.06 -6.04 9.19
N LYS A 610 -40.51 -5.20 10.14
CA LYS A 610 -39.64 -4.67 11.19
C LYS A 610 -39.18 -5.79 12.13
N GLU A 611 -40.07 -6.70 12.50
CA GLU A 611 -39.74 -7.87 13.33
C GLU A 611 -38.75 -8.81 12.65
N LEU A 612 -38.94 -9.09 11.35
CA LEU A 612 -38.00 -9.88 10.55
C LEU A 612 -36.61 -9.23 10.49
N LYS A 613 -36.57 -7.92 10.18
CA LYS A 613 -35.33 -7.14 10.14
C LYS A 613 -34.65 -7.12 11.51
N GLU A 614 -35.41 -6.95 12.59
CA GLU A 614 -34.91 -6.93 13.96
C GLU A 614 -34.34 -8.30 14.36
N THR A 615 -35.01 -9.40 14.02
CA THR A 615 -34.52 -10.76 14.27
C THR A 615 -33.17 -10.99 13.60
N LEU A 616 -33.04 -10.66 12.30
CA LEU A 616 -31.77 -10.75 11.58
C LEU A 616 -30.67 -9.89 12.21
N THR A 617 -31.03 -8.66 12.59
CA THR A 617 -30.10 -7.71 13.20
C THR A 617 -29.59 -8.21 14.55
N ASN A 618 -30.49 -8.72 15.40
CA ASN A 618 -30.14 -9.25 16.72
C ASN A 618 -29.26 -10.50 16.63
N THR A 619 -29.56 -11.42 15.70
CA THR A 619 -28.70 -12.59 15.41
C THR A 619 -27.28 -12.17 15.02
N ILE A 620 -27.15 -11.13 14.19
CA ILE A 620 -25.85 -10.57 13.80
C ILE A 620 -25.14 -9.93 15.01
N LEU A 621 -25.83 -9.07 15.76
CA LEU A 621 -25.25 -8.38 16.91
C LEU A 621 -24.74 -9.34 17.97
N GLU A 622 -25.45 -10.45 18.22
CA GLU A 622 -24.99 -11.49 19.13
C GLU A 622 -23.64 -12.06 18.68
N ARG A 623 -23.48 -12.43 17.40
CA ARG A 623 -22.23 -12.94 16.85
C ARG A 623 -21.11 -11.89 16.87
N VAL A 624 -21.42 -10.64 16.54
CA VAL A 624 -20.42 -9.54 16.53
C VAL A 624 -19.94 -9.21 17.93
N THR A 625 -20.83 -9.14 18.93
CA THR A 625 -20.46 -8.89 20.33
C THR A 625 -19.65 -10.03 20.94
N GLN A 626 -19.79 -11.26 20.43
CA GLN A 626 -18.89 -12.36 20.82
C GLN A 626 -17.46 -12.22 20.24
N ILE A 627 -17.27 -11.48 19.14
CA ILE A 627 -15.94 -11.15 18.60
C ILE A 627 -15.37 -9.92 19.30
N TYR A 628 -16.22 -8.92 19.56
CA TYR A 628 -15.85 -7.68 20.23
C TYR A 628 -16.65 -7.49 21.53
N PRO A 629 -16.30 -8.19 22.63
CA PRO A 629 -17.09 -8.14 23.87
C PRO A 629 -17.27 -6.73 24.44
N LYS A 630 -16.29 -5.85 24.22
CA LYS A 630 -16.28 -4.48 24.74
C LYS A 630 -17.33 -3.56 24.11
N ILE A 631 -17.92 -3.93 22.98
CA ILE A 631 -18.88 -3.05 22.30
C ILE A 631 -20.30 -3.19 22.85
N LYS A 632 -20.60 -4.26 23.59
CA LYS A 632 -21.97 -4.65 23.96
C LYS A 632 -22.75 -3.51 24.62
N ASP A 633 -22.13 -2.83 25.57
CA ASP A 633 -22.75 -1.72 26.32
C ASP A 633 -22.43 -0.34 25.71
N ARG A 634 -21.89 -0.31 24.50
CA ARG A 634 -21.44 0.89 23.77
C ARG A 634 -22.19 1.11 22.46
N ILE A 635 -23.09 0.20 22.08
CA ILE A 635 -23.92 0.33 20.88
C ILE A 635 -25.01 1.37 21.14
N VAL A 636 -25.00 2.45 20.35
CA VAL A 636 -25.99 3.54 20.44
C VAL A 636 -26.79 3.75 19.17
N PHE A 637 -26.35 3.17 18.05
CA PHE A 637 -27.06 3.20 16.79
C PHE A 637 -26.94 1.85 16.09
N VAL A 638 -28.06 1.34 15.59
CA VAL A 638 -28.09 0.17 14.71
C VAL A 638 -29.13 0.40 13.61
N ASP A 639 -28.71 0.20 12.36
CA ASP A 639 -29.64 0.10 11.23
C ASP A 639 -29.21 -1.03 10.29
N ALA A 640 -30.19 -1.64 9.62
CA ALA A 640 -29.93 -2.73 8.68
C ALA A 640 -30.58 -2.50 7.31
N GLY A 641 -29.80 -2.75 6.25
CA GLY A 641 -30.24 -2.80 4.86
C GLY A 641 -30.54 -4.22 4.45
N THR A 642 -31.77 -4.47 3.99
CA THR A 642 -32.23 -5.76 3.44
C THR A 642 -32.15 -5.77 1.90
N PRO A 643 -32.34 -6.92 1.22
CA PRO A 643 -32.37 -6.97 -0.24
C PRO A 643 -33.33 -5.96 -0.89
N ILE A 644 -34.56 -5.79 -0.36
CA ILE A 644 -35.51 -4.77 -0.86
C ILE A 644 -35.13 -3.33 -0.46
N THR A 645 -34.18 -3.14 0.45
CA THR A 645 -33.57 -1.83 0.74
C THR A 645 -32.54 -1.49 -0.34
N ASN A 646 -31.73 -2.48 -0.74
CA ASN A 646 -30.76 -2.33 -1.83
C ASN A 646 -31.43 -2.10 -3.18
N GLN A 647 -32.60 -2.71 -3.44
CA GLN A 647 -33.39 -2.43 -4.64
C GLN A 647 -33.73 -0.94 -4.78
N HIS A 648 -34.03 -0.27 -3.67
CA HIS A 648 -34.23 1.18 -3.67
C HIS A 648 -32.91 1.92 -3.90
N TYR A 649 -31.89 1.73 -3.04
CA TYR A 649 -30.70 2.58 -2.98
C TYR A 649 -29.62 2.33 -4.04
N ILE A 650 -29.59 1.17 -4.68
CA ILE A 650 -28.60 0.87 -5.73
C ILE A 650 -29.25 0.33 -7.00
N GLY A 651 -30.58 0.29 -7.07
CA GLY A 651 -31.30 -0.20 -8.24
C GLY A 651 -31.11 -1.69 -8.52
N ALA A 652 -30.67 -2.46 -7.53
CA ALA A 652 -30.44 -3.90 -7.68
C ALA A 652 -31.76 -4.65 -7.66
N SER A 653 -32.13 -5.27 -8.79
CA SER A 653 -33.47 -5.84 -9.01
C SER A 653 -33.90 -6.88 -7.96
N LYS A 654 -32.97 -7.67 -7.42
CA LYS A 654 -33.15 -8.61 -6.31
C LYS A 654 -32.29 -8.25 -5.08
N GLY A 655 -31.85 -7.01 -4.97
CA GLY A 655 -31.04 -6.53 -3.86
C GLY A 655 -29.58 -6.99 -3.85
N GLU A 656 -29.11 -7.51 -4.99
CA GLU A 656 -27.75 -7.96 -5.23
C GLU A 656 -26.73 -6.82 -5.18
N ILE A 657 -25.62 -7.02 -4.47
CA ILE A 657 -24.57 -6.00 -4.31
C ILE A 657 -23.40 -6.16 -5.30
N TYR A 658 -23.35 -7.29 -6.01
CA TYR A 658 -22.26 -7.64 -6.96
C TYR A 658 -22.71 -7.75 -8.43
N GLY A 659 -23.96 -7.38 -8.73
CA GLY A 659 -24.51 -7.42 -10.09
C GLY A 659 -24.94 -8.82 -10.49
N ILE A 660 -24.73 -9.19 -11.76
CA ILE A 660 -24.99 -10.57 -12.20
C ILE A 660 -24.13 -11.57 -11.40
N ASP A 661 -24.64 -12.78 -11.18
CA ASP A 661 -24.00 -13.75 -10.28
C ASP A 661 -22.61 -14.24 -10.75
N HIS A 662 -21.74 -14.63 -9.82
CA HIS A 662 -20.37 -15.10 -10.11
C HIS A 662 -20.27 -16.62 -10.20
N CYS A 663 -21.32 -17.28 -10.67
CA CYS A 663 -21.36 -18.73 -10.78
C CYS A 663 -20.51 -19.25 -11.96
N LEU A 664 -20.36 -20.57 -12.06
CA LEU A 664 -19.61 -21.23 -13.13
C LEU A 664 -20.04 -20.80 -14.55
N SER A 665 -21.34 -20.62 -14.79
CA SER A 665 -21.84 -20.25 -16.12
C SER A 665 -21.35 -18.87 -16.56
N ARG A 666 -21.16 -17.94 -15.60
CA ARG A 666 -20.65 -16.59 -15.87
C ARG A 666 -19.25 -16.60 -16.51
N PHE A 667 -18.41 -17.53 -16.10
CA PHE A 667 -17.00 -17.56 -16.49
C PHE A 667 -16.72 -18.42 -17.72
N THR A 668 -17.75 -18.98 -18.34
CA THR A 668 -17.62 -19.69 -19.62
C THR A 668 -17.05 -18.78 -20.71
N VAL A 669 -16.31 -19.37 -21.66
CA VAL A 669 -15.77 -18.64 -22.81
C VAL A 669 -16.90 -18.01 -23.63
N GLU A 670 -18.00 -18.73 -23.82
CA GLU A 670 -19.13 -18.26 -24.62
C GLU A 670 -19.78 -17.02 -24.00
N LEU A 671 -20.07 -17.02 -22.69
CA LEU A 671 -20.64 -15.84 -22.06
C LEU A 671 -19.66 -14.66 -22.10
N ASN A 672 -18.38 -14.89 -21.82
CA ASN A 672 -17.38 -13.82 -21.87
C ASN A 672 -17.18 -13.23 -23.27
N ALA A 673 -17.33 -14.04 -24.32
CA ALA A 673 -17.34 -13.56 -25.70
C ALA A 673 -18.62 -12.81 -26.08
N THR A 674 -19.73 -13.07 -25.38
CA THR A 674 -21.08 -12.55 -25.68
C THR A 674 -21.39 -11.26 -24.92
N ILE A 675 -21.04 -11.18 -23.64
CA ILE A 675 -21.22 -9.99 -22.80
C ILE A 675 -20.03 -9.07 -22.98
N ARG A 676 -20.27 -7.91 -23.61
CA ARG A 676 -19.28 -6.93 -24.04
C ARG A 676 -19.78 -5.51 -23.72
N PRO A 677 -18.91 -4.49 -23.80
CA PRO A 677 -19.37 -3.11 -23.78
C PRO A 677 -20.38 -2.81 -24.90
N GLN A 678 -20.15 -3.29 -26.12
CA GLN A 678 -21.10 -3.06 -27.21
C GLN A 678 -22.34 -3.94 -27.04
N THR A 679 -23.52 -3.31 -27.10
CA THR A 679 -24.80 -4.01 -27.10
C THR A 679 -25.27 -4.28 -28.55
N PRO A 680 -26.30 -5.12 -28.75
CA PRO A 680 -26.97 -5.23 -30.04
C PRO A 680 -27.61 -3.94 -30.55
N ILE A 681 -27.75 -2.91 -29.70
CA ILE A 681 -28.33 -1.61 -30.02
C ILE A 681 -27.18 -0.65 -30.30
N LYS A 682 -27.14 -0.10 -31.51
CA LYS A 682 -26.10 0.85 -31.89
C LYS A 682 -26.16 2.08 -30.98
N ASN A 683 -24.99 2.62 -30.64
CA ASN A 683 -24.79 3.75 -29.73
C ASN A 683 -25.18 3.51 -28.26
N LEU A 684 -25.68 2.31 -27.91
CA LEU A 684 -25.87 1.90 -26.52
C LEU A 684 -24.73 0.97 -26.10
N LEU A 685 -24.03 1.35 -25.03
CA LEU A 685 -22.96 0.57 -24.44
C LEU A 685 -23.24 0.22 -22.98
N LEU A 686 -22.57 -0.82 -22.50
CA LEU A 686 -22.51 -1.24 -21.10
C LEU A 686 -21.13 -0.93 -20.53
N THR A 687 -21.07 -0.61 -19.24
CA THR A 687 -19.83 -0.46 -18.46
C THR A 687 -19.98 -1.15 -17.09
N GLY A 688 -18.93 -1.10 -16.28
CA GLY A 688 -18.98 -1.56 -14.89
C GLY A 688 -18.91 -3.08 -14.71
N GLN A 689 -19.43 -3.53 -13.57
CA GLN A 689 -19.18 -4.88 -13.06
C GLN A 689 -19.78 -6.01 -13.89
N ASP A 690 -20.92 -5.78 -14.55
CA ASP A 690 -21.59 -6.81 -15.36
C ASP A 690 -20.81 -7.10 -16.66
N VAL A 691 -20.06 -6.12 -17.16
CA VAL A 691 -19.20 -6.30 -18.34
C VAL A 691 -17.94 -7.09 -17.98
N MET A 692 -17.41 -6.88 -16.78
CA MET A 692 -16.17 -7.48 -16.30
C MET A 692 -16.39 -8.30 -15.02
N LEU A 693 -16.08 -7.75 -13.85
CA LEU A 693 -16.07 -8.45 -12.56
C LEU A 693 -16.63 -7.55 -11.45
N CYS A 694 -17.05 -8.14 -10.33
CA CYS A 694 -17.55 -7.36 -9.19
C CYS A 694 -16.45 -6.58 -8.47
N GLY A 695 -16.90 -5.75 -7.53
CA GLY A 695 -16.03 -4.96 -6.67
C GLY A 695 -15.44 -3.76 -7.40
N PHE A 696 -14.75 -2.91 -6.63
CA PHE A 696 -14.20 -1.66 -7.13
C PHE A 696 -13.26 -1.85 -8.34
N ALA A 697 -12.27 -2.73 -8.21
CA ALA A 697 -11.30 -2.97 -9.27
C ALA A 697 -11.92 -3.63 -10.52
N GLY A 698 -12.87 -4.56 -10.32
CA GLY A 698 -13.56 -5.25 -11.40
C GLY A 698 -14.48 -4.32 -12.22
N ALA A 699 -15.24 -3.47 -11.53
CA ALA A 699 -16.10 -2.48 -12.17
C ALA A 699 -15.29 -1.39 -12.89
N LEU A 700 -14.16 -0.95 -12.32
CA LEU A 700 -13.25 -0.01 -12.97
C LEU A 700 -12.57 -0.64 -14.20
N ALA A 701 -12.21 -1.92 -14.15
CA ALA A 701 -11.77 -2.66 -15.33
C ALA A 701 -12.88 -2.74 -16.40
N GLY A 702 -14.15 -2.79 -16.00
CA GLY A 702 -15.32 -2.62 -16.86
C GLY A 702 -15.30 -1.29 -17.60
N ALA A 703 -15.05 -0.19 -16.88
CA ALA A 703 -14.88 1.14 -17.46
C ALA A 703 -13.72 1.21 -18.45
N LEU A 704 -12.54 0.65 -18.14
CA LEU A 704 -11.42 0.60 -19.08
C LEU A 704 -11.76 -0.20 -20.33
N THR A 705 -12.52 -1.29 -20.20
CA THR A 705 -12.94 -2.13 -21.33
C THR A 705 -13.95 -1.40 -22.21
N CYS A 706 -14.89 -0.67 -21.61
CA CYS A 706 -15.84 0.20 -22.31
C CYS A 706 -15.13 1.37 -23.02
N GLY A 707 -14.20 2.04 -22.33
CA GLY A 707 -13.38 3.10 -22.92
C GLY A 707 -12.51 2.59 -24.06
N SER A 708 -11.98 1.37 -23.94
CA SER A 708 -11.20 0.73 -25.00
C SER A 708 -12.03 0.51 -26.26
N ALA A 709 -13.28 0.08 -26.08
CA ALA A 709 -14.26 -0.09 -27.14
C ALA A 709 -14.63 1.25 -27.82
N ILE A 710 -14.81 2.31 -27.05
CA ILE A 710 -15.20 3.64 -27.56
C ILE A 710 -14.03 4.33 -28.27
N LEU A 711 -12.84 4.28 -27.69
CA LEU A 711 -11.66 4.97 -28.20
C LEU A 711 -10.86 4.12 -29.20
N ASN A 712 -11.31 2.90 -29.51
CA ASN A 712 -10.62 1.99 -30.42
C ASN A 712 -9.11 1.84 -30.07
N ARG A 713 -8.85 1.60 -28.78
CA ARG A 713 -7.52 1.56 -28.16
C ARG A 713 -7.54 0.63 -26.94
N ASN A 714 -6.43 -0.04 -26.60
CA ASN A 714 -6.39 -0.91 -25.42
C ASN A 714 -5.93 -0.15 -24.17
N LEU A 715 -6.90 0.42 -23.45
CA LEU A 715 -6.64 1.23 -22.26
C LEU A 715 -6.02 0.45 -21.10
N HIS A 716 -6.21 -0.88 -21.06
CA HIS A 716 -5.56 -1.71 -20.05
C HIS A 716 -4.04 -1.74 -20.26
N LEU A 717 -3.58 -1.93 -21.50
CA LEU A 717 -2.15 -1.90 -21.81
C LEU A 717 -1.57 -0.50 -21.62
N ASP A 718 -2.31 0.55 -21.97
CA ASP A 718 -1.88 1.93 -21.71
C ASP A 718 -1.66 2.20 -20.23
N SER A 719 -2.59 1.75 -19.38
CA SER A 719 -2.46 1.91 -17.93
C SER A 719 -1.27 1.14 -17.35
N ILE A 720 -0.95 -0.05 -17.89
CA ILE A 720 0.23 -0.81 -17.50
C ILE A 720 1.50 -0.11 -17.95
N ALA A 721 1.53 0.38 -19.19
CA ALA A 721 2.67 1.10 -19.74
C ALA A 721 2.95 2.37 -18.93
N LEU A 722 1.90 3.14 -18.59
CA LEU A 722 2.03 4.30 -17.72
C LEU A 722 2.48 3.89 -16.31
N ALA A 723 1.91 2.84 -15.70
CA ALA A 723 2.32 2.36 -14.39
C ALA A 723 3.79 1.94 -14.37
N LYS A 724 4.26 1.27 -15.43
CA LYS A 724 5.67 0.90 -15.61
C LYS A 724 6.55 2.14 -15.72
N LYS A 725 6.19 3.10 -16.59
CA LYS A 725 6.92 4.37 -16.74
C LYS A 725 6.96 5.17 -15.43
N ILE A 726 5.84 5.22 -14.72
CA ILE A 726 5.74 5.85 -13.40
C ILE A 726 6.63 5.12 -12.39
N HIS A 727 6.64 3.79 -12.37
CA HIS A 727 7.50 3.02 -11.49
C HIS A 727 8.99 3.24 -11.80
N GLU A 728 9.35 3.25 -13.08
CA GLU A 728 10.70 3.60 -13.56
C GLU A 728 11.08 5.03 -13.12
N ASN A 729 10.14 5.98 -13.19
CA ASN A 729 10.35 7.37 -12.76
C ASN A 729 10.35 7.55 -11.22
N MET A 730 9.64 6.69 -10.47
CA MET A 730 9.61 6.67 -9.01
C MET A 730 10.75 5.83 -8.40
N GLY A 731 11.56 5.15 -9.22
CA GLY A 731 12.57 4.18 -8.83
C GLY A 731 12.03 2.76 -8.96
N ASP A 732 12.43 2.02 -10.00
CA ASP A 732 13.66 1.26 -9.97
C ASP A 732 14.69 1.77 -8.93
N CYS A 733 14.42 1.52 -7.65
CA CYS A 733 15.43 1.60 -6.61
C CYS A 733 16.25 0.30 -6.56
N SER A 734 16.76 -0.13 -7.73
CA SER A 734 18.08 -0.75 -7.82
C SER A 734 19.03 0.30 -8.39
N TRP A 735 19.39 1.28 -7.58
CA TRP A 735 20.45 2.21 -7.96
C TRP A 735 21.77 1.45 -7.86
N GLU A 736 22.33 1.14 -9.02
CA GLU A 736 23.67 0.57 -9.09
C GLU A 736 24.68 1.73 -9.06
N LEU A 737 25.91 1.44 -8.63
CA LEU A 737 27.00 2.41 -8.61
C LEU A 737 27.29 3.03 -10.00
N SER A 738 26.84 2.36 -11.06
CA SER A 738 26.87 2.83 -12.44
C SER A 738 25.97 4.05 -12.70
N ASP A 739 25.02 4.36 -11.81
CA ASP A 739 24.15 5.55 -11.92
C ASP A 739 24.81 6.85 -11.44
N TYR A 740 26.03 6.78 -10.87
CA TYR A 740 26.77 7.94 -10.38
C TYR A 740 28.17 8.01 -10.99
N GLU A 741 28.45 9.11 -11.68
CA GLU A 741 29.79 9.46 -12.15
C GLU A 741 30.59 10.04 -10.97
N ILE A 742 31.56 9.29 -10.46
CA ILE A 742 32.46 9.78 -9.41
C ILE A 742 33.36 10.87 -9.97
N LEU A 743 33.24 12.09 -9.44
CA LEU A 743 33.98 13.27 -9.89
C LEU A 743 35.28 13.46 -9.10
N ALA A 744 35.23 13.32 -7.78
CA ALA A 744 36.38 13.51 -6.89
C ALA A 744 36.18 12.80 -5.56
N GLU A 745 37.26 12.32 -4.94
CA GLU A 745 37.26 11.96 -3.52
C GLU A 745 37.30 13.25 -2.69
N ILE A 746 36.33 13.43 -1.78
CA ILE A 746 36.16 14.65 -0.98
C ILE A 746 36.39 14.43 0.51
N GLY A 747 36.53 13.18 0.95
CA GLY A 747 36.84 12.88 2.34
C GLY A 747 37.07 11.40 2.59
N GLN A 748 37.73 11.08 3.69
CA GLN A 748 37.92 9.72 4.18
C GLN A 748 37.56 9.70 5.67
N GLY A 749 36.46 9.01 6.01
CA GLY A 749 36.03 8.82 7.39
C GLY A 749 36.62 7.54 7.99
N ALA A 750 36.33 7.30 9.27
CA ALA A 750 36.80 6.11 10.00
C ALA A 750 36.34 4.77 9.39
N TYR A 751 35.30 4.78 8.55
CA TYR A 751 34.63 3.57 8.05
C TYR A 751 34.48 3.52 6.52
N GLY A 752 34.97 4.52 5.77
CA GLY A 752 34.78 4.58 4.34
C GLY A 752 35.21 5.88 3.68
N LYS A 753 35.24 5.87 2.34
CA LYS A 753 35.58 7.04 1.51
C LYS A 753 34.33 7.77 1.07
N VAL A 754 34.40 9.09 1.01
CA VAL A 754 33.33 9.97 0.53
C VAL A 754 33.75 10.59 -0.78
N TYR A 755 32.88 10.48 -1.78
CA TYR A 755 33.12 10.99 -3.12
C TYR A 755 32.07 12.04 -3.47
N LYS A 756 32.50 13.12 -4.12
CA LYS A 756 31.62 13.96 -4.92
C LYS A 756 31.30 13.21 -6.21
N ALA A 757 30.03 13.07 -6.52
CA ALA A 757 29.57 12.41 -7.73
C ALA A 757 28.49 13.22 -8.44
N ARG A 758 28.24 12.89 -9.70
CA ARG A 758 27.14 13.41 -10.50
C ARG A 758 26.20 12.28 -10.86
N GLU A 759 24.90 12.49 -10.69
CA GLU A 759 23.89 11.56 -11.19
C GLU A 759 23.98 11.47 -12.72
N VAL A 760 24.08 10.25 -13.27
CA VAL A 760 24.28 10.01 -14.72
C VAL A 760 22.96 10.14 -15.52
N ARG A 761 21.80 10.03 -14.85
CA ARG A 761 20.45 10.15 -15.46
C ARG A 761 19.99 11.63 -15.56
N ASP A 762 18.71 11.86 -15.89
CA ASP A 762 18.10 13.16 -16.29
C ASP A 762 18.40 14.39 -15.42
N ARG A 763 18.74 14.24 -14.13
CA ARG A 763 18.87 15.36 -13.19
C ARG A 763 20.26 15.98 -13.13
N GLN A 764 21.32 15.26 -13.53
CA GLN A 764 22.72 15.72 -13.50
C GLN A 764 23.15 16.41 -12.19
N ARG A 765 22.53 16.02 -11.07
CA ARG A 765 22.71 16.67 -9.77
C ARG A 765 24.01 16.21 -9.12
N LEU A 766 24.68 17.13 -8.42
CA LEU A 766 25.82 16.80 -7.55
C LEU A 766 25.34 16.13 -6.26
N VAL A 767 25.98 15.02 -5.90
CA VAL A 767 25.69 14.24 -4.69
C VAL A 767 26.98 13.87 -3.97
N ALA A 768 26.88 13.55 -2.68
CA ALA A 768 27.97 13.00 -1.90
C ALA A 768 27.74 11.50 -1.68
N VAL A 769 28.68 10.66 -2.11
CA VAL A 769 28.59 9.19 -2.08
C VAL A 769 29.59 8.66 -1.06
N LYS A 770 29.12 8.19 0.09
CA LYS A 770 29.92 7.55 1.14
C LYS A 770 29.94 6.04 0.90
N ARG A 771 31.09 5.48 0.53
CA ARG A 771 31.31 4.04 0.29
C ARG A 771 32.08 3.40 1.44
N LEU A 772 31.57 2.27 1.93
CA LEU A 772 32.16 1.50 3.01
C LEU A 772 32.44 0.08 2.49
N ASN A 773 33.71 -0.29 2.45
CA ASN A 773 34.16 -1.62 2.01
C ASN A 773 34.71 -2.38 3.22
N ILE A 774 34.06 -3.47 3.62
CA ILE A 774 34.45 -4.24 4.80
C ILE A 774 34.80 -5.67 4.42
N SER A 775 36.02 -6.10 4.73
CA SER A 775 36.46 -7.49 4.63
C SER A 775 35.85 -8.35 5.74
N GLU A 776 35.39 -9.55 5.38
CA GLU A 776 34.82 -10.54 6.31
C GLU A 776 35.65 -10.74 7.59
N ASP A 777 35.07 -10.44 8.75
CA ASP A 777 35.38 -11.14 9.99
C ASP A 777 34.29 -12.22 10.18
N PRO A 778 34.62 -13.51 10.00
CA PRO A 778 33.65 -14.60 10.02
C PRO A 778 32.84 -14.75 11.31
N GLU A 779 33.22 -14.06 12.40
CA GLU A 779 32.53 -14.16 13.69
C GLU A 779 31.52 -13.04 13.99
N THR A 780 31.55 -11.88 13.29
CA THR A 780 30.87 -10.66 13.76
C THR A 780 29.87 -9.99 12.81
N GLY A 781 29.72 -10.48 11.57
CA GLY A 781 28.66 -10.03 10.65
C GLY A 781 28.79 -8.57 10.16
N ILE A 782 27.67 -7.95 9.75
CA ILE A 782 27.65 -6.53 9.35
C ILE A 782 27.75 -5.67 10.63
N PRO A 783 28.69 -4.71 10.72
CA PRO A 783 28.86 -3.92 11.93
C PRO A 783 27.60 -3.15 12.34
N GLN A 784 27.22 -3.28 13.61
CA GLN A 784 25.96 -2.76 14.13
C GLN A 784 25.80 -1.24 14.01
N PHE A 785 26.89 -0.48 14.09
CA PHE A 785 26.85 0.99 13.99
C PHE A 785 26.38 1.47 12.61
N MET A 786 26.74 0.74 11.55
CA MET A 786 26.43 1.09 10.17
C MET A 786 24.94 0.94 9.86
N ILE A 787 24.38 -0.16 10.37
CA ILE A 787 22.96 -0.45 10.34
C ILE A 787 22.15 0.62 11.09
N ARG A 788 22.67 1.13 12.21
CA ARG A 788 22.03 2.21 12.99
C ARG A 788 22.06 3.55 12.26
N GLU A 789 23.18 3.91 11.63
CA GLU A 789 23.32 5.16 10.87
C GLU A 789 22.25 5.24 9.76
N VAL A 790 22.07 4.17 8.99
CA VAL A 790 21.03 4.10 7.95
C VAL A 790 19.63 4.22 8.53
N ALA A 791 19.32 3.48 9.61
CA ALA A 791 18.00 3.49 10.23
C ALA A 791 17.62 4.87 10.79
N LEU A 792 18.58 5.53 11.43
CA LEU A 792 18.40 6.83 12.05
C LEU A 792 18.24 7.92 11.00
N LEU A 793 19.09 7.94 9.97
CA LEU A 793 18.98 8.90 8.87
C LEU A 793 17.63 8.78 8.13
N ARG A 794 17.14 7.56 7.89
CA ARG A 794 15.81 7.34 7.31
C ARG A 794 14.68 7.83 8.21
N LYS A 795 14.78 7.63 9.53
CA LYS A 795 13.81 8.19 10.50
C LYS A 795 13.77 9.71 10.42
N LEU A 796 14.94 10.36 10.36
CA LEU A 796 15.05 11.82 10.32
C LEU A 796 14.61 12.41 8.96
N GLU A 797 14.83 11.68 7.85
CA GLU A 797 14.43 12.08 6.50
C GLU A 797 12.93 12.40 6.41
N HIS A 798 12.08 11.64 7.12
CA HIS A 798 10.63 11.85 7.16
C HIS A 798 10.23 13.29 7.54
N TYR A 799 11.02 13.94 8.39
CA TYR A 799 10.74 15.28 8.89
C TYR A 799 11.35 16.40 8.02
N ASN A 800 12.25 16.05 7.09
CA ASN A 800 12.83 16.97 6.10
C ASN A 800 13.38 18.29 6.68
N HIS A 801 14.05 18.24 7.85
CA HIS A 801 14.55 19.42 8.55
C HIS A 801 15.68 20.12 7.76
N PRO A 802 15.67 21.47 7.62
CA PRO A 802 16.64 22.18 6.77
C PRO A 802 18.09 22.04 7.21
N ASN A 803 18.35 21.96 8.53
CA ASN A 803 19.70 21.91 9.10
C ASN A 803 20.25 20.49 9.34
N ILE A 804 19.64 19.47 8.73
CA ILE A 804 20.12 18.08 8.75
C ILE A 804 20.42 17.66 7.30
N VAL A 805 21.53 16.93 7.09
CA VAL A 805 21.87 16.40 5.77
C VAL A 805 20.86 15.33 5.33
N LYS A 806 20.41 15.40 4.08
CA LYS A 806 19.46 14.45 3.49
C LYS A 806 20.17 13.21 2.95
N LEU A 807 19.73 12.05 3.40
CA LEU A 807 20.06 10.77 2.79
C LEU A 807 19.13 10.57 1.59
N LEU A 808 19.67 10.65 0.38
CA LEU A 808 18.92 10.50 -0.87
C LEU A 808 18.75 9.03 -1.25
N ASN A 809 19.75 8.19 -0.95
CA ASN A 809 19.78 6.80 -1.41
C ASN A 809 20.68 5.88 -0.59
N VAL A 810 20.41 4.57 -0.66
CA VAL A 810 21.19 3.51 0.00
C VAL A 810 21.30 2.30 -0.94
N SER A 811 22.51 1.77 -1.11
CA SER A 811 22.78 0.53 -1.83
C SER A 811 23.71 -0.36 -1.01
N ALA A 812 23.38 -1.65 -0.87
CA ALA A 812 24.15 -2.60 -0.07
C ALA A 812 24.29 -3.93 -0.82
N GLY A 813 25.50 -4.49 -0.87
CA GLY A 813 25.75 -5.72 -1.59
C GLY A 813 27.02 -6.42 -1.15
N TRP A 814 27.12 -7.71 -1.47
CA TRP A 814 28.35 -8.48 -1.29
C TRP A 814 29.08 -8.59 -2.62
N GLN A 815 30.35 -8.22 -2.62
CA GLN A 815 31.25 -8.39 -3.78
C GLN A 815 32.56 -9.03 -3.31
N ASN A 816 32.90 -10.21 -3.81
CA ASN A 816 34.15 -10.91 -3.50
C ASN A 816 34.49 -11.02 -1.99
N GLN A 817 33.50 -11.40 -1.16
CA GLN A 817 33.62 -11.48 0.32
C GLN A 817 33.82 -10.13 1.04
N ILE A 818 33.63 -9.03 0.33
CA ILE A 818 33.62 -7.68 0.87
C ILE A 818 32.16 -7.19 0.87
N PHE A 819 31.69 -6.71 2.01
CA PHE A 819 30.42 -6.00 2.09
C PHE A 819 30.63 -4.56 1.63
N ASP A 820 29.95 -4.17 0.56
CA ASP A 820 29.94 -2.82 0.01
C ASP A 820 28.62 -2.15 0.42
N LEU A 821 28.72 -1.12 1.26
CA LEU A 821 27.61 -0.22 1.56
C LEU A 821 27.90 1.15 0.95
N THR A 822 26.95 1.64 0.18
CA THR A 822 26.98 2.97 -0.40
C THR A 822 25.79 3.79 0.09
N LEU A 823 26.09 4.94 0.67
CA LEU A 823 25.11 5.95 1.10
C LEU A 823 25.24 7.18 0.21
N VAL A 824 24.14 7.66 -0.34
CA VAL A 824 24.10 8.84 -1.21
C VAL A 824 23.39 9.95 -0.48
N PHE A 825 24.09 11.07 -0.28
CA PHE A 825 23.60 12.26 0.41
C PHE A 825 23.48 13.43 -0.56
N GLU A 826 22.70 14.44 -0.16
CA GLU A 826 22.79 15.76 -0.80
C GLU A 826 24.23 16.29 -0.69
N TYR A 827 24.75 16.88 -1.76
CA TYR A 827 26.08 17.47 -1.76
C TYR A 827 26.02 18.90 -1.20
N ILE A 828 26.87 19.18 -0.21
CA ILE A 828 27.11 20.51 0.36
C ILE A 828 28.57 20.89 0.09
N ASP A 829 28.79 22.16 -0.24
CA ASP A 829 30.02 22.65 -0.87
C ASP A 829 31.30 22.38 -0.06
N GLN A 830 31.25 22.54 1.27
CA GLN A 830 32.39 22.39 2.18
C GLN A 830 31.93 22.10 3.61
N ASP A 831 32.84 21.65 4.47
CA ASP A 831 32.66 21.59 5.93
C ASP A 831 33.07 22.91 6.62
N LEU A 832 32.71 23.05 7.90
CA LEU A 832 32.97 24.24 8.69
C LEU A 832 34.47 24.41 8.98
N SER A 833 35.22 23.31 9.09
CA SER A 833 36.69 23.33 9.26
C SER A 833 37.37 24.02 8.06
N THR A 834 36.98 23.62 6.86
CA THR A 834 37.43 24.20 5.59
C THR A 834 36.98 25.66 5.47
N PHE A 835 35.74 25.97 5.86
CA PHE A 835 35.24 27.34 5.90
C PHE A 835 36.08 28.24 6.81
N LEU A 836 36.46 27.75 8.00
CA LEU A 836 37.29 28.48 8.96
C LEU A 836 38.72 28.66 8.46
N SER A 837 39.32 27.66 7.81
CA SER A 837 40.67 27.75 7.26
C SER A 837 40.82 28.84 6.18
N ARG A 838 39.70 29.21 5.53
CA ARG A 838 39.63 30.24 4.49
C ARG A 838 39.24 31.62 5.03
N ALA A 839 38.97 31.74 6.33
CA ALA A 839 38.66 33.01 6.94
C ALA A 839 39.85 33.97 6.82
N SER A 840 39.56 35.25 6.60
CA SER A 840 40.61 36.28 6.55
C SER A 840 41.32 36.42 7.90
N GLU A 841 42.52 37.01 7.92
CA GLU A 841 43.24 37.32 9.17
C GLU A 841 42.42 38.17 10.16
N LYS A 842 41.37 38.86 9.67
CA LYS A 842 40.44 39.65 10.50
C LYS A 842 39.35 38.83 11.20
N GLY A 843 39.32 37.51 11.01
CA GLY A 843 38.27 36.64 11.56
C GLY A 843 37.00 36.60 10.72
N LEU A 844 35.96 35.94 11.25
CA LEU A 844 34.61 35.93 10.69
C LEU A 844 33.80 37.12 11.20
N ALA A 845 32.87 37.62 10.38
CA ALA A 845 31.94 38.66 10.81
C ALA A 845 30.99 38.10 11.89
N ARG A 846 30.67 38.90 12.91
CA ARG A 846 29.80 38.48 14.02
C ARG A 846 28.41 38.03 13.56
N ASP A 847 27.86 38.65 12.54
CA ASP A 847 26.57 38.24 11.97
C ASP A 847 26.65 36.85 11.34
N THR A 848 27.77 36.53 10.68
CA THR A 848 28.03 35.19 10.14
C THR A 848 28.13 34.17 11.27
N ILE A 849 28.88 34.47 12.34
CA ILE A 849 28.98 33.59 13.52
C ILE A 849 27.61 33.35 14.14
N LYS A 850 26.80 34.41 14.30
CA LYS A 850 25.44 34.33 14.85
C LYS A 850 24.54 33.45 13.99
N ASP A 851 24.58 33.60 12.66
CA ASP A 851 23.74 32.82 11.77
C ASP A 851 24.15 31.33 11.72
N VAL A 852 25.45 31.05 11.70
CA VAL A 852 25.98 29.68 11.79
C VAL A 852 25.47 29.00 13.06
N MET A 853 25.60 29.67 14.21
CA MET A 853 25.17 29.12 15.50
C MET A 853 23.66 28.94 15.60
N ARG A 854 22.88 29.90 15.08
CA ARG A 854 21.41 29.81 15.05
C ARG A 854 20.95 28.57 14.29
N GLN A 855 21.53 28.33 13.11
CA GLN A 855 21.20 27.18 12.28
C GLN A 855 21.68 25.85 12.91
N LEU A 856 22.89 25.84 13.51
CA LEU A 856 23.41 24.68 14.23
C LEU A 856 22.50 24.30 15.41
N PHE A 857 22.10 25.26 16.23
CA PHE A 857 21.17 25.01 17.34
C PHE A 857 19.79 24.59 16.87
N SER A 858 19.29 25.11 15.74
CA SER A 858 18.03 24.62 15.14
C SER A 858 18.14 23.14 14.75
N GLY A 859 19.28 22.71 14.20
CA GLY A 859 19.52 21.30 13.89
C GLY A 859 19.60 20.43 15.15
N LEU A 860 20.31 20.89 16.18
CA LEU A 860 20.45 20.17 17.45
C LEU A 860 19.12 20.05 18.21
N ASP A 861 18.32 21.13 18.27
CA ASP A 861 16.99 21.11 18.89
C ASP A 861 16.08 20.08 18.22
N PHE A 862 16.10 20.03 16.88
CA PHE A 862 15.39 19.01 16.12
C PHE A 862 15.86 17.59 16.48
N LEU A 863 17.17 17.34 16.54
CA LEU A 863 17.71 16.03 16.91
C LEU A 863 17.31 15.63 18.33
N HIS A 864 17.48 16.53 19.30
CA HIS A 864 17.22 16.27 20.71
C HIS A 864 15.73 16.05 20.98
N THR A 865 14.84 16.83 20.33
CA THR A 865 13.38 16.64 20.37
C THR A 865 12.96 15.28 19.81
N ASN A 866 13.70 14.75 18.84
CA ASN A 866 13.49 13.43 18.25
C ASN A 866 14.29 12.31 18.95
N THR A 867 14.74 12.58 20.19
CA THR A 867 15.49 11.69 21.08
C THR A 867 16.83 11.19 20.53
N VAL A 868 17.42 11.94 19.58
CA VAL A 868 18.71 11.65 18.95
C VAL A 868 19.82 12.51 19.55
N ILE A 869 20.91 11.89 20.02
CA ILE A 869 22.15 12.58 20.44
C ILE A 869 23.22 12.32 19.38
N HIS A 870 23.92 13.36 18.91
CA HIS A 870 24.91 13.27 17.83
C HIS A 870 26.24 12.63 18.27
N ARG A 871 26.78 13.07 19.42
CA ARG A 871 27.99 12.58 20.11
C ARG A 871 29.34 12.79 19.43
N ASP A 872 29.37 13.13 18.15
CA ASP A 872 30.61 13.50 17.44
C ASP A 872 30.46 14.83 16.69
N LEU A 873 29.87 15.82 17.36
CA LEU A 873 29.73 17.15 16.76
C LEU A 873 31.09 17.88 16.78
N LYS A 874 31.55 18.28 15.59
CA LYS A 874 32.81 18.99 15.35
C LYS A 874 32.73 19.75 14.01
N PRO A 875 33.61 20.71 13.72
CA PRO A 875 33.57 21.49 12.49
C PRO A 875 33.56 20.64 11.20
N ASP A 876 34.25 19.50 11.17
CA ASP A 876 34.26 18.59 10.00
C ASP A 876 32.89 17.95 9.72
N ASN A 877 32.03 17.85 10.74
CA ASN A 877 30.69 17.25 10.65
C ASN A 877 29.57 18.30 10.51
N VAL A 878 29.92 19.58 10.41
CA VAL A 878 29.00 20.68 10.16
C VAL A 878 29.27 21.21 8.76
N LEU A 879 28.35 20.97 7.83
CA LEU A 879 28.49 21.35 6.43
C LEU A 879 27.97 22.76 6.18
N VAL A 880 28.65 23.51 5.31
CA VAL A 880 28.34 24.90 4.95
C VAL A 880 28.14 24.98 3.45
N SER A 881 26.93 25.35 3.01
CA SER A 881 26.68 25.59 1.59
C SER A 881 27.25 26.94 1.14
N SER A 882 27.45 27.10 -0.17
CA SER A 882 27.82 28.36 -0.81
C SER A 882 26.83 29.51 -0.54
N ARG A 883 25.61 29.19 -0.08
CA ARG A 883 24.57 30.15 0.32
C ARG A 883 24.57 30.47 1.82
N GLY A 884 25.47 29.86 2.60
CA GLY A 884 25.52 30.01 4.06
C GLY A 884 24.56 29.10 4.82
N GLU A 885 23.99 28.07 4.20
CA GLU A 885 23.14 27.10 4.89
C GLU A 885 23.99 26.10 5.66
N ILE A 886 23.60 25.82 6.90
CA ILE A 886 24.30 24.88 7.79
C ILE A 886 23.54 23.56 7.87
N LYS A 887 24.26 22.45 7.69
CA LYS A 887 23.70 21.10 7.83
C LYS A 887 24.59 20.22 8.71
N ILE A 888 23.99 19.60 9.72
CA ILE A 888 24.65 18.59 10.55
C ILE A 888 24.73 17.28 9.75
N ALA A 889 25.92 16.69 9.70
CA ALA A 889 26.23 15.46 8.98
C ALA A 889 27.03 14.48 9.85
N ASP A 890 27.22 13.26 9.32
CA ASP A 890 27.97 12.15 9.94
C ASP A 890 27.39 11.62 11.26
N PHE A 891 26.27 10.90 11.14
CA PHE A 891 25.55 10.27 12.26
C PHE A 891 26.12 8.90 12.67
N GLY A 892 27.34 8.54 12.24
CA GLY A 892 27.96 7.25 12.51
C GLY A 892 28.10 6.90 14.01
N LEU A 893 28.01 7.91 14.88
CA LEU A 893 28.01 7.77 16.33
C LEU A 893 26.71 8.23 16.98
N ALA A 894 25.67 8.60 16.25
CA ALA A 894 24.42 9.07 16.85
C ALA A 894 23.64 7.95 17.56
N ARG A 895 22.83 8.28 18.58
CA ARG A 895 22.02 7.31 19.36
C ARG A 895 20.62 7.81 19.72
N ILE A 896 19.66 6.88 19.78
CA ILE A 896 18.32 7.10 20.36
C ILE A 896 18.36 6.77 21.86
N TYR A 897 17.94 7.68 22.73
CA TYR A 897 17.99 7.46 24.18
C TYR A 897 16.78 6.67 24.74
N THR A 898 17.04 5.82 25.75
CA THR A 898 16.05 5.20 26.67
C THR A 898 16.59 5.27 28.11
N ASN A 899 15.73 5.52 29.11
CA ASN A 899 16.13 5.74 30.51
C ASN A 899 17.09 4.65 31.07
N HIS A 900 18.28 5.08 31.52
CA HIS A 900 19.34 4.32 32.23
C HIS A 900 20.31 3.43 31.43
N ILE A 901 21.09 4.01 30.50
CA ILE A 901 22.22 3.30 29.88
C ILE A 901 23.53 4.09 30.10
N ALA A 902 24.52 3.45 30.73
CA ALA A 902 25.91 3.91 30.69
C ALA A 902 26.46 3.70 29.26
N LEU A 903 26.79 4.79 28.58
CA LEU A 903 27.22 4.78 27.18
C LEU A 903 28.75 4.58 27.09
N THR A 904 29.23 3.72 26.18
CA THR A 904 30.68 3.48 26.03
C THR A 904 31.46 4.78 25.74
N PRO A 905 32.69 4.90 26.30
CA PRO A 905 33.62 5.95 25.90
C PRO A 905 33.93 5.84 24.40
N CYS A 906 33.72 6.93 23.68
CA CYS A 906 33.89 6.97 22.23
C CYS A 906 35.38 7.07 21.86
N VAL A 907 35.78 6.51 20.72
CA VAL A 907 37.14 6.62 20.15
C VAL A 907 37.09 7.59 18.96
N VAL A 908 37.20 8.89 19.23
CA VAL A 908 37.19 9.99 18.23
C VAL A 908 38.02 11.22 18.70
N THR A 909 38.09 12.30 17.91
CA THR A 909 38.70 13.60 18.25
C THR A 909 38.32 14.07 19.67
N LEU A 910 39.33 14.36 20.51
CA LEU A 910 39.15 14.71 21.93
C LEU A 910 38.64 16.14 22.16
N TRP A 911 38.91 17.03 21.21
CA TRP A 911 38.87 18.49 21.37
C TRP A 911 37.49 19.06 21.73
N TYR A 912 36.43 18.38 21.29
CA TYR A 912 35.04 18.81 21.49
C TYR A 912 34.31 17.96 22.52
N ARG A 913 34.98 17.02 23.20
CA ARG A 913 34.32 16.14 24.18
C ARG A 913 34.00 16.88 25.48
N ALA A 914 32.82 16.60 26.01
CA ALA A 914 32.36 17.13 27.28
C ALA A 914 33.10 16.49 28.48
N PRO A 915 33.24 17.20 29.62
CA PRO A 915 33.94 16.69 30.81
C PRO A 915 33.34 15.39 31.32
N GLU A 916 32.01 15.25 31.32
CA GLU A 916 31.32 14.04 31.77
C GLU A 916 31.66 12.81 30.91
N VAL A 917 31.95 13.01 29.61
CA VAL A 917 32.39 11.93 28.71
C VAL A 917 33.83 11.51 29.04
N LEU A 918 34.71 12.47 29.30
CA LEU A 918 36.13 12.21 29.65
C LEU A 918 36.26 11.60 31.05
N LEU A 919 35.35 11.95 31.97
CA LEU A 919 35.25 11.36 33.31
C LEU A 919 34.59 9.98 33.33
N HIS A 920 34.20 9.45 32.16
CA HIS A 920 33.51 8.16 32.02
C HIS A 920 32.20 8.08 32.83
N SER A 921 31.51 9.22 32.99
CA SER A 921 30.21 9.33 33.66
C SER A 921 29.04 9.14 32.69
N SER A 922 27.83 9.00 33.21
CA SER A 922 26.61 8.97 32.40
C SER A 922 26.35 10.34 31.80
N TYR A 923 25.98 10.39 30.52
CA TYR A 923 25.77 11.65 29.81
C TYR A 923 24.48 11.64 28.97
N MET A 924 23.98 12.83 28.64
CA MET A 924 22.74 13.04 27.89
C MET A 924 22.97 14.01 26.72
N SER A 925 21.93 14.64 26.19
CA SER A 925 22.01 15.60 25.07
C SER A 925 22.92 16.82 25.35
N SER A 926 23.25 17.09 26.61
CA SER A 926 24.19 18.14 27.05
C SER A 926 25.55 18.05 26.37
N VAL A 927 26.00 16.84 25.99
CA VAL A 927 27.32 16.66 25.35
C VAL A 927 27.40 17.33 23.99
N ASP A 928 26.32 17.33 23.21
CA ASP A 928 26.28 18.02 21.91
C ASP A 928 26.26 19.54 22.10
N ILE A 929 25.67 20.01 23.21
CA ILE A 929 25.63 21.42 23.58
C ILE A 929 27.02 21.91 23.97
N TRP A 930 27.77 21.09 24.71
CA TRP A 930 29.19 21.35 24.99
C TRP A 930 30.01 21.43 23.70
N SER A 931 29.88 20.44 22.81
CA SER A 931 30.57 20.44 21.51
C SER A 931 30.24 21.70 20.69
N ALA A 932 28.96 22.11 20.67
CA ALA A 932 28.53 23.34 20.00
C ALA A 932 29.12 24.60 20.66
N GLY A 933 29.33 24.60 21.99
CA GLY A 933 30.05 25.65 22.69
C GLY A 933 31.53 25.75 22.28
N CYS A 934 32.21 24.60 22.14
CA CYS A 934 33.58 24.56 21.63
C CYS A 934 33.66 25.08 20.18
N ILE A 935 32.72 24.68 19.31
CA ILE A 935 32.61 25.22 17.94
C ILE A 935 32.36 26.74 17.98
N PHE A 936 31.47 27.20 18.86
CA PHE A 936 31.18 28.64 19.00
C PHE A 936 32.42 29.45 19.35
N ALA A 937 33.23 28.99 20.30
CA ALA A 937 34.51 29.61 20.63
C ALA A 937 35.48 29.61 19.44
N GLU A 938 35.55 28.49 18.71
CA GLU A 938 36.43 28.33 17.55
C GLU A 938 36.05 29.24 16.37
N LEU A 939 34.76 29.56 16.17
CA LEU A 939 34.33 30.54 15.17
C LEU A 939 34.96 31.93 15.38
N PHE A 940 35.29 32.29 16.63
CA PHE A 940 36.00 33.53 16.95
C PHE A 940 37.53 33.36 16.96
N LEU A 941 38.02 32.22 17.44
CA LEU A 941 39.44 31.96 17.61
C LEU A 941 40.14 31.51 16.34
N LEU A 942 39.39 31.00 15.35
CA LEU A 942 39.87 30.29 14.16
C LEU A 942 40.81 29.12 14.48
N ARG A 943 40.75 28.61 15.71
CA ARG A 943 41.48 27.45 16.20
C ARG A 943 40.68 26.79 17.32
N PRO A 944 40.84 25.46 17.53
CA PRO A 944 40.14 24.76 18.59
C PRO A 944 40.41 25.38 19.97
N LEU A 945 39.36 25.48 20.79
CA LEU A 945 39.45 26.01 22.16
C LEU A 945 40.32 25.11 23.06
N PHE A 946 40.15 23.80 22.90
CA PHE A 946 40.89 22.78 23.64
C PHE A 946 41.56 21.83 22.64
N HIS A 947 42.88 21.71 22.69
CA HIS A 947 43.65 20.89 21.73
C HIS A 947 44.71 20.08 22.45
N GLU A 948 44.28 19.01 23.11
CA GLU A 948 45.19 18.10 23.80
C GLU A 948 45.16 16.69 23.21
N PHE A 949 46.16 15.89 23.56
CA PHE A 949 46.42 14.57 22.96
C PHE A 949 46.00 13.39 23.85
N THR A 950 45.69 13.63 25.13
CA THR A 950 45.23 12.61 26.08
C THR A 950 44.00 13.09 26.84
N GLU A 951 43.14 12.17 27.28
CA GLU A 951 41.91 12.51 28.02
C GLU A 951 42.21 13.28 29.33
N ILE A 952 43.31 12.92 30.00
CA ILE A 952 43.77 13.60 31.23
C ILE A 952 44.22 15.02 30.93
N GLN A 953 45.03 15.23 29.89
CA GLN A 953 45.47 16.58 29.48
C GLN A 953 44.28 17.42 29.02
N GLN A 954 43.35 16.82 28.28
CA GLN A 954 42.12 17.47 27.84
C GLN A 954 41.29 17.93 29.05
N LEU A 955 41.11 17.09 30.06
CA LEU A 955 40.44 17.44 31.31
C LEU A 955 41.17 18.56 32.07
N GLN A 956 42.49 18.48 32.21
CA GLN A 956 43.30 19.54 32.82
C GLN A 956 43.11 20.87 32.09
N LYS A 957 43.17 20.85 30.76
CA LYS A 957 42.98 22.04 29.93
C LYS A 957 41.60 22.64 30.06
N ILE A 958 40.56 21.80 30.15
CA ILE A 958 39.21 22.24 30.42
C ILE A 958 39.16 22.96 31.77
N PHE A 959 39.62 22.31 32.85
CA PHE A 959 39.58 22.88 34.20
C PHE A 959 40.49 24.11 34.38
N GLU A 960 41.56 24.26 33.59
CA GLU A 960 42.34 25.49 33.50
C GLU A 960 41.53 26.68 32.94
N VAL A 961 40.54 26.42 32.11
CA VAL A 961 39.75 27.45 31.43
C VAL A 961 38.47 27.75 32.21
N ILE A 962 37.73 26.73 32.62
CA ILE A 962 36.39 26.87 33.23
C ILE A 962 36.44 26.88 34.77
N GLY A 963 37.47 26.25 35.36
CA GLY A 963 37.60 26.00 36.80
C GLY A 963 37.49 24.51 37.15
N VAL A 964 37.99 24.12 38.32
CA VAL A 964 37.77 22.76 38.85
C VAL A 964 36.39 22.74 39.54
N PRO A 965 35.45 21.86 39.14
CA PRO A 965 34.15 21.77 39.78
C PRO A 965 34.28 21.37 41.26
N GLY A 966 33.30 21.74 42.08
CA GLY A 966 33.28 21.34 43.49
C GLY A 966 33.14 19.82 43.65
N GLU A 967 33.62 19.25 44.76
CA GLU A 967 33.54 17.80 45.03
C GLU A 967 32.11 17.25 44.91
N LYS A 968 31.11 18.02 45.31
CA LYS A 968 29.68 17.70 45.20
C LYS A 968 29.15 17.63 43.76
N ASP A 969 29.82 18.30 42.83
CA ASP A 969 29.45 18.40 41.41
C ASP A 969 30.27 17.40 40.57
N TRP A 970 31.20 16.67 41.18
CA TRP A 970 31.95 15.58 40.55
C TRP A 970 31.09 14.31 40.48
N PRO A 971 31.02 13.62 39.33
CA PRO A 971 30.19 12.42 39.20
C PRO A 971 30.64 11.30 40.15
N ILE A 972 29.71 10.77 40.95
CA ILE A 972 29.96 9.72 41.95
C ILE A 972 30.46 8.43 41.27
N GLU A 973 29.96 8.16 40.07
CA GLU A 973 30.32 6.99 39.27
C GLU A 973 31.57 7.17 38.41
N SER A 974 32.27 8.31 38.49
CA SER A 974 33.47 8.56 37.69
C SER A 974 34.59 7.58 38.03
N ALA A 975 35.24 7.05 36.99
CA ALA A 975 36.46 6.25 37.14
C ALA A 975 37.69 7.10 37.57
N VAL A 976 37.57 8.43 37.46
CA VAL A 976 38.62 9.40 37.81
C VAL A 976 38.28 10.00 39.18
N CYS A 977 39.18 9.83 40.16
CA CYS A 977 38.98 10.39 41.50
C CYS A 977 39.04 11.92 41.48
N TYR A 978 38.17 12.55 42.28
CA TYR A 978 38.23 13.98 42.53
C TYR A 978 39.59 14.36 43.13
N SER A 979 40.18 15.46 42.65
CA SER A 979 41.35 16.08 43.27
C SER A 979 41.30 17.60 43.10
N PRO A 980 41.50 18.40 44.16
CA PRO A 980 41.60 19.85 44.02
C PRO A 980 42.85 20.29 43.23
N SER A 981 43.80 19.38 42.95
CA SER A 981 45.03 19.66 42.20
C SER A 981 44.90 19.55 40.67
N TRP A 982 43.68 19.38 40.13
CA TRP A 982 43.45 19.25 38.68
C TRP A 982 43.84 20.51 37.86
N ALA A 983 43.77 21.71 38.44
CA ALA A 983 44.27 22.96 37.85
C ALA A 983 44.52 24.03 38.92
N GLU A 984 45.51 24.92 38.71
CA GLU A 984 45.88 25.98 39.68
C GLU A 984 45.07 27.30 39.52
N LYS A 985 44.01 27.34 38.69
CA LYS A 985 43.37 28.61 38.28
C LYS A 985 42.03 28.90 38.98
N LYS A 986 41.79 30.19 39.25
CA LYS A 986 40.55 30.75 39.82
C LYS A 986 39.46 30.91 38.72
N PRO A 987 38.18 30.63 39.03
CA PRO A 987 37.07 30.72 38.07
C PRO A 987 36.99 32.14 37.49
N THR A 988 36.92 32.23 36.14
CA THR A 988 36.84 33.51 35.42
C THR A 988 35.48 33.59 34.73
N THR A 989 34.75 34.69 34.92
CA THR A 989 33.43 34.91 34.27
C THR A 989 33.53 35.32 32.79
N GLN A 990 34.75 35.59 32.31
CA GLN A 990 35.04 35.95 30.93
C GLN A 990 35.97 34.89 30.32
N LEU A 991 35.37 33.84 29.74
CA LEU A 991 36.08 32.70 29.18
C LEU A 991 37.06 33.11 28.05
N LEU A 992 36.67 34.11 27.24
CA LEU A 992 37.52 34.68 26.20
C LEU A 992 37.53 36.22 26.28
N PRO A 993 38.72 36.86 26.42
CA PRO A 993 38.83 38.30 26.68
C PRO A 993 38.36 39.19 25.52
N ASN A 994 38.31 38.63 24.30
CA ASN A 994 37.97 39.37 23.08
C ASN A 994 36.48 39.31 22.71
N LEU A 995 35.66 38.60 23.49
CA LEU A 995 34.22 38.49 23.29
C LEU A 995 33.46 39.59 24.05
N SER A 996 32.32 40.02 23.53
CA SER A 996 31.39 40.89 24.24
C SER A 996 30.75 40.19 25.45
N HIS A 997 30.03 40.94 26.27
CA HIS A 997 29.38 40.40 27.47
C HIS A 997 28.34 39.33 27.12
N GLU A 998 27.48 39.57 26.12
CA GLU A 998 26.46 38.62 25.68
C GLU A 998 27.08 37.36 25.02
N GLU A 999 28.18 37.52 24.28
CA GLU A 999 28.89 36.39 23.66
C GLU A 999 29.58 35.52 24.73
N ASN A 1000 30.18 36.14 25.75
CA ASN A 1000 30.73 35.41 26.90
C ASN A 1000 29.64 34.73 27.72
N ASP A 1001 28.51 35.40 27.98
CA ASP A 1001 27.38 34.82 28.71
C ASP A 1001 26.84 33.58 27.98
N LEU A 1002 26.60 33.70 26.67
CA LEU A 1002 26.16 32.56 25.86
C LEU A 1002 27.20 31.43 25.84
N LEU A 1003 28.49 31.74 25.73
CA LEU A 1003 29.55 30.73 25.77
C LEU A 1003 29.63 30.05 27.14
N SER A 1004 29.51 30.80 28.23
CA SER A 1004 29.51 30.30 29.61
C SER A 1004 28.28 29.46 29.96
N VAL A 1005 27.12 29.72 29.36
CA VAL A 1005 25.93 28.86 29.53
C VAL A 1005 26.12 27.49 28.85
N ARG A 1006 26.89 27.43 27.77
CA ARG A 1006 27.13 26.21 26.97
C ARG A 1006 28.37 25.45 27.42
N ILE A 1007 29.33 26.15 28.01
CA ILE A 1007 30.53 25.64 28.66
C ILE A 1007 30.50 26.14 30.13
N PRO A 1008 29.66 25.53 30.99
CA PRO A 1008 29.51 25.98 32.37
C PRO A 1008 30.83 25.87 33.15
N ASN A 1009 31.10 26.91 33.96
CA ASN A 1009 32.24 27.00 34.88
C ASN A 1009 32.18 25.99 36.03
#